data_AF-A0A255TW10-F1
#
_entry.id   AF-A0A255TW10-F1
#
_cell.length_a   1.000
_cell.length_b   1.000
_cell.length_c   1.000
_cell.angle_alpha   90.00
_cell.angle_beta   90.00
_cell.angle_gamma   90.00
#
_symmetry.space_group_name_H-M   'P 1'
#
loop_
_entity.id
_entity.type
_entity.pdbx_description
1 polymer ?
#
loop_
_entity_poly.entity_id
_entity_poly.type
_entity_poly.pdbx_seq_one_letter_code
_entity_poly.pdbx_strand_id
1 'polypeptide(L)'
;MKKIFITLIGVLLINIHATAQNTTTGDILDVVRRTNDYFMKKYDDPTKDTFVKKVRTSNLWTRAVYYEGLMALYEIDPQQRYIDYTDKWADYHKWTARHGVKATDADDQCCQQTYIDRHVMSGYKKDMTHVKENLDLQMASGRNDYWTWIDAIQMAMPVYAKYAKLTGERKYLDYAMNSYRWSRDTLAGGLFNKKEGLWWRDKDYVPPYKEKDGKNCYWSRGNGWVYAALVRVMETLPDGDHAKAELKADFLRMSKALLKCQRKDGFWNVSLVSPVTFGGPEMTGTALFLYGMAWGVNHGLLPEKTYRTPMEKAWKAIASCVHDNGFIGYNQGTGKDPSAGQPVTFTSEPDFEDYGTGCFILGAVEYYRLISGFNDKWPDGTVMSPWFNNRTKVNPASLGTRYVVTEHGVKSDSTLIQTSALQAVIDKAADNGGGVIVIPKGTFLSGALFFRQGTHLNIEEGGKLKGSEYIADFPILETRIEGQTCKYFAALVNADRLDGFTITGKGTIDGNGHHYWEEFWIRRKWNPQCTNKDEQRPRLVYISNCHNVTVQDVKLHNSPFWTNHIYNSDHVRYLDCHIFAPTTGIKAPSSDAIDIDVCHDVLIDGCYMSVNDDAVAIKGGKGTWADKAPENGANTNILIQNCRYGVVHGCLTLGSESVYDRNIVLRNIEVNKANRVLWLKMRPDTPQHYEYVTVDNIHGTTGSFLVVRPWTQFFKPEDRADMPLSQCNDIVMRNITMECRNFFDVGTSEKYKLKNFTFENINATDEKQAFDPQLIEGTVVKNVVIANKNC
;
A
#
# COMPACT_ATOMS: atom_id res chain seq x y z
N MET A 1 64.06 -21.37 35.33
CA MET A 1 62.90 -21.91 34.59
C MET A 1 61.72 -20.96 34.76
N LYS A 2 61.48 -20.07 33.79
CA LYS A 2 60.36 -19.11 33.79
C LYS A 2 59.12 -19.81 33.23
N LYS A 3 58.07 -19.98 34.04
CA LYS A 3 56.76 -20.48 33.60
C LYS A 3 55.93 -19.30 33.11
N ILE A 4 55.55 -19.34 31.83
CA ILE A 4 54.68 -18.38 31.16
C ILE A 4 53.23 -18.76 31.48
N PHE A 5 52.48 -17.85 32.09
CA PHE A 5 51.02 -17.93 32.20
C PHE A 5 50.40 -17.41 30.90
N ILE A 6 49.79 -18.29 30.11
CA ILE A 6 48.93 -17.90 28.99
C ILE A 6 47.54 -17.67 29.56
N THR A 7 47.09 -16.41 29.56
CA THR A 7 45.72 -16.03 29.86
C THR A 7 44.91 -16.08 28.58
N LEU A 8 43.98 -17.03 28.49
CA LEU A 8 43.04 -17.16 27.37
C LEU A 8 41.92 -16.13 27.54
N ILE A 9 41.98 -15.01 26.80
CA ILE A 9 40.87 -14.06 26.71
C ILE A 9 39.92 -14.57 25.62
N GLY A 10 38.83 -15.20 26.05
CA GLY A 10 37.70 -15.51 25.16
C GLY A 10 36.97 -14.23 24.78
N VAL A 11 37.15 -13.78 23.54
CA VAL A 11 36.34 -12.70 22.96
C VAL A 11 34.96 -13.29 22.63
N LEU A 12 33.96 -12.98 23.46
CA LEU A 12 32.56 -13.21 23.16
C LEU A 12 32.15 -12.23 22.04
N LEU A 13 32.09 -12.72 20.80
CA LEU A 13 31.46 -12.01 19.69
C LEU A 13 29.94 -12.05 19.90
N ILE A 14 29.40 -11.03 20.58
CA ILE A 14 27.96 -10.78 20.61
C ILE A 14 27.59 -10.21 19.24
N ASN A 15 27.06 -11.07 18.36
CA ASN A 15 26.38 -10.65 17.13
C ASN A 15 25.07 -9.95 17.51
N ILE A 16 25.16 -8.64 17.80
CA ILE A 16 23.98 -7.77 17.87
C ILE A 16 23.46 -7.66 16.44
N HIS A 17 22.48 -8.48 16.09
CA HIS A 17 21.66 -8.23 14.91
C HIS A 17 20.85 -6.96 15.20
N ALA A 18 21.36 -5.82 14.75
CA ALA A 18 20.56 -4.61 14.68
C ALA A 18 19.43 -4.87 13.68
N THR A 19 18.25 -5.20 14.20
CA THR A 19 17.01 -5.15 13.43
C THR A 19 16.83 -3.70 12.98
N ALA A 20 17.00 -3.42 11.70
CA ALA A 20 16.61 -2.14 11.13
C ALA A 20 15.12 -1.95 11.44
N GLN A 21 14.77 -0.99 12.30
CA GLN A 21 13.39 -0.55 12.43
C GLN A 21 12.95 -0.01 11.06
N ASN A 22 12.02 -0.71 10.43
CA ASN A 22 11.31 -0.19 9.27
C ASN A 22 10.45 0.97 9.77
N THR A 23 10.63 2.15 9.20
CA THR A 23 9.77 3.32 9.46
C THR A 23 8.34 2.94 9.15
N THR A 24 7.43 3.15 10.10
CA THR A 24 6.00 2.93 9.90
C THR A 24 5.33 4.20 9.37
N THR A 25 4.18 4.06 8.73
CA THR A 25 3.34 5.19 8.29
C THR A 25 2.90 6.06 9.47
N GLY A 26 2.68 5.46 10.65
CA GLY A 26 2.39 6.17 11.90
C GLY A 26 3.53 7.12 12.31
N ASP A 27 4.78 6.66 12.24
CA ASP A 27 5.94 7.48 12.60
C ASP A 27 6.05 8.74 11.73
N ILE A 28 5.68 8.65 10.45
CA ILE A 28 5.72 9.80 9.53
C ILE A 28 4.67 10.83 9.92
N LEU A 29 3.41 10.41 10.10
CA LEU A 29 2.33 11.33 10.46
C LEU A 29 2.58 12.01 11.78
N ASP A 30 3.14 11.31 12.77
CA ASP A 30 3.44 11.90 14.08
C ASP A 30 4.51 12.99 13.99
N VAL A 31 5.57 12.77 13.19
CA VAL A 31 6.59 13.80 12.95
C VAL A 31 5.98 14.99 12.19
N VAL A 32 5.19 14.75 11.15
CA VAL A 32 4.57 15.80 10.33
C VAL A 32 3.57 16.63 11.13
N ARG A 33 2.71 15.99 11.91
CA ARG A 33 1.76 16.67 12.81
C ARG A 33 2.48 17.52 13.82
N ARG A 34 3.51 16.98 14.48
CA ARG A 34 4.31 17.73 15.46
C ARG A 34 4.97 18.97 14.85
N THR A 35 5.55 18.84 13.65
CA THR A 35 6.12 19.96 12.91
C THR A 35 5.08 21.01 12.55
N ASN A 36 3.92 20.59 12.02
CA ASN A 36 2.84 21.49 11.65
C ASN A 36 2.20 22.19 12.88
N ASP A 37 2.02 21.44 13.97
CA ASP A 37 1.46 21.95 15.23
C ASP A 37 2.36 23.01 15.85
N TYR A 38 3.69 22.80 15.83
CA TYR A 38 4.65 23.81 16.23
C TYR A 38 4.47 25.11 15.42
N PHE A 39 4.41 24.99 14.10
CA PHE A 39 4.29 26.14 13.21
C PHE A 39 2.96 26.88 13.40
N MET A 40 1.82 26.17 13.38
CA MET A 40 0.50 26.77 13.59
C MET A 40 0.37 27.40 14.98
N LYS A 41 1.03 26.85 16.00
CA LYS A 41 1.06 27.45 17.34
C LYS A 41 1.89 28.74 17.38
N LYS A 42 3.06 28.77 16.73
CA LYS A 42 3.92 29.96 16.67
C LYS A 42 3.27 31.08 15.84
N TYR A 43 2.53 30.72 14.80
CA TYR A 43 1.78 31.63 13.94
C TYR A 43 0.27 31.42 14.08
N ASP A 44 -0.25 31.51 15.31
CA ASP A 44 -1.66 31.28 15.63
C ASP A 44 -2.65 32.13 14.80
N ASP A 45 -2.25 33.34 14.47
CA ASP A 45 -2.95 34.23 13.56
C ASP A 45 -2.26 34.24 12.19
N PRO A 46 -2.86 33.57 11.18
CA PRO A 46 -2.25 33.44 9.86
C PRO A 46 -2.16 34.76 9.08
N THR A 47 -2.80 35.82 9.57
CA THR A 47 -2.86 37.12 8.89
C THR A 47 -1.67 38.02 9.22
N LYS A 48 -0.96 37.75 10.32
CA LYS A 48 0.13 38.61 10.83
C LYS A 48 1.34 38.60 9.91
N ASP A 49 1.84 39.79 9.64
CA ASP A 49 3.09 40.00 8.91
C ASP A 49 4.31 39.51 9.70
N THR A 50 5.34 39.08 8.98
CA THR A 50 6.64 38.71 9.56
C THR A 50 7.60 39.89 9.46
N PHE A 51 8.45 40.10 10.46
CA PHE A 51 9.50 41.11 10.41
C PHE A 51 10.87 40.46 10.12
N VAL A 52 11.39 40.66 8.91
CA VAL A 52 12.73 40.21 8.50
C VAL A 52 13.46 41.37 7.86
N LYS A 53 14.21 42.12 8.69
CA LYS A 53 14.84 43.43 8.37
C LYS A 53 13.85 44.54 8.00
N LYS A 54 12.68 44.19 7.47
CA LYS A 54 11.51 45.01 7.15
C LYS A 54 10.25 44.17 7.32
N VAL A 55 9.09 44.83 7.35
CA VAL A 55 7.78 44.16 7.36
C VAL A 55 7.56 43.40 6.05
N ARG A 56 7.06 42.17 6.16
CA ARG A 56 6.83 41.23 5.07
C ARG A 56 5.43 40.67 5.23
N THR A 57 4.57 40.92 4.24
CA THR A 57 3.17 40.51 4.31
C THR A 57 3.03 38.99 4.34
N SER A 58 2.03 38.50 5.06
CA SER A 58 1.80 37.06 5.24
C SER A 58 1.38 36.30 3.97
N ASN A 59 1.19 36.97 2.82
CA ASN A 59 1.00 36.33 1.50
C ASN A 59 2.26 36.33 0.62
N LEU A 60 3.44 36.60 1.18
CA LEU A 60 4.72 36.37 0.50
C LEU A 60 4.91 34.89 0.17
N TRP A 61 5.72 34.58 -0.86
CA TRP A 61 6.05 33.21 -1.28
C TRP A 61 6.43 32.26 -0.15
N THR A 62 7.13 32.75 0.90
CA THR A 62 7.56 31.87 1.99
C THR A 62 6.37 31.22 2.67
N ARG A 63 5.36 32.03 3.00
CA ARG A 63 4.13 31.60 3.65
C ARG A 63 3.21 30.87 2.66
N ALA A 64 3.19 31.27 1.39
CA ALA A 64 2.46 30.55 0.36
C ALA A 64 2.91 29.09 0.23
N VAL A 65 4.22 28.82 0.24
CA VAL A 65 4.76 27.44 0.21
C VAL A 65 4.34 26.63 1.44
N TYR A 66 4.25 27.25 2.63
CA TYR A 66 3.70 26.56 3.80
C TYR A 66 2.27 26.04 3.52
N TYR A 67 1.41 26.86 2.92
CA TYR A 67 0.05 26.44 2.60
C TYR A 67 -0.01 25.38 1.49
N GLU A 68 0.94 25.34 0.55
CA GLU A 68 1.07 24.21 -0.38
C GLU A 68 1.27 22.89 0.39
N GLY A 69 2.16 22.89 1.40
CA GLY A 69 2.37 21.75 2.27
C GLY A 69 1.14 21.43 3.12
N LEU A 70 0.49 22.43 3.72
CA LEU A 70 -0.68 22.23 4.57
C LEU A 70 -1.86 21.61 3.79
N MET A 71 -2.09 22.04 2.55
CA MET A 71 -3.12 21.43 1.69
C MET A 71 -2.77 20.00 1.31
N ALA A 72 -1.50 19.70 1.04
CA ALA A 72 -1.07 18.31 0.83
C ALA A 72 -1.26 17.44 2.08
N LEU A 73 -0.98 17.98 3.27
CA LEU A 73 -1.21 17.29 4.55
C LEU A 73 -2.70 17.01 4.77
N TYR A 74 -3.58 17.96 4.48
CA TYR A 74 -5.03 17.78 4.62
C TYR A 74 -5.54 16.58 3.81
N GLU A 75 -4.97 16.28 2.65
CA GLU A 75 -5.38 15.14 1.83
C GLU A 75 -5.12 13.79 2.51
N ILE A 76 -4.09 13.68 3.34
CA ILE A 76 -3.75 12.43 4.05
C ILE A 76 -4.13 12.43 5.54
N ASP A 77 -4.39 13.62 6.11
CA ASP A 77 -4.75 13.86 7.51
C ASP A 77 -5.81 14.98 7.58
N PRO A 78 -7.07 14.68 7.20
CA PRO A 78 -8.10 15.70 7.07
C PRO A 78 -8.48 16.27 8.43
N GLN A 79 -8.19 17.55 8.64
CA GLN A 79 -8.57 18.29 9.84
C GLN A 79 -9.15 19.65 9.48
N GLN A 80 -10.34 19.94 10.00
CA GLN A 80 -11.05 21.18 9.70
C GLN A 80 -10.22 22.43 10.04
N ARG A 81 -9.43 22.38 11.14
CA ARG A 81 -8.54 23.49 11.53
C ARG A 81 -7.53 23.90 10.45
N TYR A 82 -7.13 22.99 9.56
CA TYR A 82 -6.21 23.31 8.46
C TYR A 82 -6.91 24.15 7.39
N ILE A 83 -8.17 23.83 7.09
CA ILE A 83 -9.01 24.57 6.17
C ILE A 83 -9.35 25.94 6.75
N ASP A 84 -9.76 26.01 8.01
CA ASP A 84 -10.13 27.27 8.66
C ASP A 84 -8.93 28.24 8.72
N TYR A 85 -7.74 27.73 9.04
CA TYR A 85 -6.50 28.50 9.06
C TYR A 85 -6.14 29.05 7.67
N THR A 86 -6.30 28.23 6.62
CA THR A 86 -6.02 28.61 5.23
C THR A 86 -7.05 29.61 4.69
N ASP A 87 -8.33 29.41 4.96
CA ASP A 87 -9.40 30.30 4.51
C ASP A 87 -9.29 31.66 5.21
N LYS A 88 -9.01 31.70 6.51
CA LYS A 88 -8.76 32.95 7.24
C LYS A 88 -7.63 33.77 6.60
N TRP A 89 -6.54 33.12 6.20
CA TRP A 89 -5.42 33.75 5.48
C TRP A 89 -5.84 34.30 4.12
N ALA A 90 -6.46 33.44 3.29
CA ALA A 90 -6.82 33.80 1.92
C ALA A 90 -7.90 34.89 1.86
N ASP A 91 -8.89 34.84 2.74
CA ASP A 91 -9.95 35.85 2.87
C ASP A 91 -9.38 37.21 3.27
N TYR A 92 -8.44 37.25 4.23
CA TYR A 92 -7.76 38.48 4.62
C TYR A 92 -7.01 39.12 3.45
N HIS A 93 -6.34 38.31 2.62
CA HIS A 93 -5.64 38.75 1.42
C HIS A 93 -6.54 38.88 0.19
N LYS A 94 -7.86 38.72 0.34
CA LYS A 94 -8.87 38.89 -0.72
C LYS A 94 -8.59 38.07 -1.97
N TRP A 95 -8.02 36.88 -1.81
CA TRP A 95 -7.76 35.93 -2.91
C TRP A 95 -6.95 36.55 -4.08
N THR A 96 -6.10 37.55 -3.80
CA THR A 96 -5.27 38.24 -4.81
C THR A 96 -3.78 37.98 -4.60
N ALA A 97 -3.00 38.06 -5.68
CA ALA A 97 -1.55 38.14 -5.63
C ALA A 97 -1.08 39.24 -4.66
N ARG A 98 0.11 39.05 -4.08
CA ARG A 98 0.75 40.08 -3.24
C ARG A 98 1.01 41.33 -4.09
N HIS A 99 0.73 42.51 -3.54
CA HIS A 99 0.70 43.78 -4.29
C HIS A 99 -0.38 43.89 -5.40
N GLY A 100 -1.37 42.98 -5.42
CA GLY A 100 -2.56 43.07 -6.27
C GLY A 100 -2.37 42.50 -7.67
N VAL A 101 -3.40 42.63 -8.50
CA VAL A 101 -3.50 42.01 -9.82
C VAL A 101 -2.42 42.43 -10.83
N LYS A 102 -1.69 43.53 -10.57
CA LYS A 102 -0.58 43.97 -11.44
C LYS A 102 0.77 43.34 -11.08
N ALA A 103 0.82 42.47 -10.08
CA ALA A 103 2.05 41.83 -9.66
C ALA A 103 2.66 41.00 -10.80
N THR A 104 3.92 41.29 -11.13
CA THR A 104 4.68 40.57 -12.14
C THR A 104 5.78 39.68 -11.55
N ASP A 105 6.10 39.85 -10.27
CA ASP A 105 7.12 39.09 -9.58
C ASP A 105 6.55 37.71 -9.20
N ALA A 106 7.28 36.63 -9.53
CA ALA A 106 6.83 35.28 -9.25
C ALA A 106 6.61 35.04 -7.75
N ASP A 107 7.42 35.66 -6.88
CA ASP A 107 7.29 35.57 -5.42
C ASP A 107 5.95 36.13 -4.93
N ASP A 108 5.40 37.13 -5.62
CA ASP A 108 4.12 37.74 -5.29
C ASP A 108 2.93 36.90 -5.78
N GLN A 109 3.17 36.03 -6.76
CA GLN A 109 2.13 35.19 -7.38
C GLN A 109 1.93 33.85 -6.68
N CYS A 110 2.94 33.37 -5.94
CA CYS A 110 2.96 32.03 -5.33
C CYS A 110 1.70 31.69 -4.53
N CYS A 111 1.16 32.65 -3.76
CA CYS A 111 -0.06 32.46 -2.97
C CYS A 111 -1.28 31.99 -3.78
N GLN A 112 -1.34 32.31 -5.07
CA GLN A 112 -2.45 31.96 -5.95
C GLN A 112 -2.55 30.45 -6.21
N GLN A 113 -1.48 29.67 -6.02
CA GLN A 113 -1.56 28.21 -6.11
C GLN A 113 -2.57 27.65 -5.08
N THR A 114 -2.43 28.05 -3.82
CA THR A 114 -3.34 27.65 -2.75
C THR A 114 -4.75 28.17 -2.97
N TYR A 115 -4.90 29.38 -3.52
CA TYR A 115 -6.23 29.94 -3.83
C TYR A 115 -6.98 29.07 -4.84
N ILE A 116 -6.30 28.62 -5.90
CA ILE A 116 -6.89 27.72 -6.90
C ILE A 116 -7.22 26.36 -6.26
N ASP A 117 -6.32 25.80 -5.45
CA ASP A 117 -6.56 24.53 -4.75
C ASP A 117 -7.78 24.61 -3.84
N ARG A 118 -7.88 25.68 -3.04
CA ARG A 118 -9.02 25.94 -2.15
C ARG A 118 -10.32 26.18 -2.90
N HIS A 119 -10.29 26.84 -4.05
CA HIS A 119 -11.47 26.98 -4.91
C HIS A 119 -12.02 25.61 -5.29
N VAL A 120 -11.18 24.71 -5.81
CA VAL A 120 -11.58 23.34 -6.18
C VAL A 120 -12.07 22.56 -4.96
N MET A 121 -11.30 22.53 -3.88
CA MET A 121 -11.63 21.80 -2.64
C MET A 121 -12.93 22.29 -1.98
N SER A 122 -13.32 23.55 -2.19
CA SER A 122 -14.59 24.10 -1.67
C SER A 122 -15.82 23.75 -2.52
N GLY A 123 -15.66 23.02 -3.62
CA GLY A 123 -16.69 22.83 -4.63
C GLY A 123 -16.93 24.10 -5.44
N TYR A 124 -15.85 24.78 -5.84
CA TYR A 124 -15.86 25.98 -6.70
C TYR A 124 -16.52 27.23 -6.07
N LYS A 125 -16.47 27.36 -4.73
CA LYS A 125 -17.15 28.45 -3.99
C LYS A 125 -16.30 29.70 -3.78
N LYS A 126 -14.97 29.63 -3.94
CA LYS A 126 -14.06 30.77 -3.71
C LYS A 126 -13.95 31.67 -4.95
N ASP A 127 -13.78 32.97 -4.80
CA ASP A 127 -13.69 33.88 -5.95
C ASP A 127 -12.30 33.86 -6.61
N MET A 128 -12.24 33.56 -7.90
CA MET A 128 -11.00 33.50 -8.70
C MET A 128 -10.79 34.73 -9.61
N THR A 129 -11.63 35.77 -9.49
CA THR A 129 -11.58 36.95 -10.37
C THR A 129 -10.21 37.64 -10.36
N HIS A 130 -9.63 37.86 -9.18
CA HIS A 130 -8.31 38.50 -9.08
C HIS A 130 -7.16 37.62 -9.58
N VAL A 131 -7.28 36.29 -9.43
CA VAL A 131 -6.30 35.35 -9.99
C VAL A 131 -6.33 35.44 -11.51
N LYS A 132 -7.52 35.38 -12.11
CA LYS A 132 -7.71 35.55 -13.55
C LYS A 132 -7.13 36.86 -14.05
N GLU A 133 -7.49 37.97 -13.41
CA GLU A 133 -7.04 39.30 -13.79
C GLU A 133 -5.51 39.42 -13.73
N ASN A 134 -4.86 38.84 -12.72
CA ASN A 134 -3.41 38.83 -12.62
C ASN A 134 -2.73 38.09 -13.77
N LEU A 135 -3.19 36.87 -14.07
CA LEU A 135 -2.61 36.06 -15.15
C LEU A 135 -2.85 36.71 -16.51
N ASP A 136 -4.05 37.24 -16.75
CA ASP A 136 -4.39 37.91 -18.01
C ASP A 136 -3.54 39.18 -18.23
N LEU A 137 -3.31 39.99 -17.19
CA LEU A 137 -2.47 41.19 -17.28
C LEU A 137 -1.00 40.84 -17.57
N GLN A 138 -0.46 39.79 -16.96
CA GLN A 138 0.90 39.33 -17.26
C GLN A 138 1.01 38.84 -18.71
N MET A 139 0.08 38.00 -19.18
CA MET A 139 0.08 37.53 -20.57
C MET A 139 -0.06 38.70 -21.56
N ALA A 140 -0.89 39.70 -21.25
CA ALA A 140 -1.09 40.88 -22.08
C ALA A 140 0.18 41.76 -22.24
N SER A 141 1.16 41.62 -21.34
CA SER A 141 2.46 42.31 -21.48
C SER A 141 3.30 41.81 -22.66
N GLY A 142 3.03 40.59 -23.16
CA GLY A 142 3.81 39.91 -24.19
C GLY A 142 5.21 39.44 -23.73
N ARG A 143 5.56 39.62 -22.46
CA ARG A 143 6.87 39.25 -21.90
C ARG A 143 6.86 37.83 -21.35
N ASN A 144 7.88 37.05 -21.70
CA ASN A 144 8.13 35.71 -21.13
C ASN A 144 9.39 35.68 -20.24
N ASP A 145 10.06 36.82 -20.04
CA ASP A 145 11.39 36.95 -19.44
C ASP A 145 11.36 37.41 -17.97
N TYR A 146 10.23 37.24 -17.28
CA TYR A 146 10.10 37.58 -15.86
C TYR A 146 10.83 36.61 -14.93
N TRP A 147 10.97 35.34 -15.31
CA TRP A 147 11.54 34.29 -14.46
C TRP A 147 13.06 34.23 -14.61
N THR A 148 13.74 35.27 -14.10
CA THR A 148 15.19 35.41 -14.28
C THR A 148 16.04 34.59 -13.30
N TRP A 149 15.39 33.81 -12.43
CA TRP A 149 16.00 32.87 -11.51
C TRP A 149 15.16 31.60 -11.38
N ILE A 150 15.79 30.50 -11.02
CA ILE A 150 15.13 29.19 -11.09
C ILE A 150 14.02 28.99 -10.05
N ASP A 151 14.07 29.66 -8.90
CA ASP A 151 13.01 29.54 -7.89
C ASP A 151 11.66 30.07 -8.42
N ALA A 152 11.68 31.08 -9.31
CA ALA A 152 10.49 31.64 -9.96
C ALA A 152 9.66 30.59 -10.70
N ILE A 153 10.32 29.53 -11.17
CA ILE A 153 9.65 28.40 -11.85
C ILE A 153 8.63 27.77 -10.90
N GLN A 154 8.97 27.49 -9.63
CA GLN A 154 7.99 26.98 -8.67
C GLN A 154 6.97 28.05 -8.25
N MET A 155 7.40 29.30 -8.10
CA MET A 155 6.52 30.33 -7.55
C MET A 155 5.38 30.70 -8.51
N ALA A 156 5.62 30.67 -9.83
CA ALA A 156 4.64 31.10 -10.83
C ALA A 156 4.14 29.98 -11.77
N MET A 157 5.00 29.08 -12.25
CA MET A 157 4.61 28.10 -13.29
C MET A 157 3.41 27.22 -12.90
N PRO A 158 3.30 26.70 -11.66
CA PRO A 158 2.15 25.90 -11.26
C PRO A 158 0.85 26.69 -11.20
N VAL A 159 0.87 28.02 -10.95
CA VAL A 159 -0.33 28.86 -10.92
C VAL A 159 -1.03 28.81 -12.27
N TYR A 160 -0.26 29.05 -13.34
CA TYR A 160 -0.73 29.01 -14.71
C TYR A 160 -1.23 27.63 -15.13
N ALA A 161 -0.49 26.57 -14.80
CA ALA A 161 -0.88 25.21 -15.14
C ALA A 161 -2.17 24.76 -14.41
N LYS A 162 -2.28 25.08 -13.12
CA LYS A 162 -3.51 24.84 -12.33
C LYS A 162 -4.68 25.63 -12.89
N TYR A 163 -4.49 26.90 -13.26
CA TYR A 163 -5.54 27.72 -13.84
C TYR A 163 -5.97 27.26 -15.24
N ALA A 164 -5.02 26.77 -16.06
CA ALA A 164 -5.32 26.12 -17.34
C ALA A 164 -6.18 24.86 -17.15
N LYS A 165 -5.85 24.01 -16.16
CA LYS A 165 -6.66 22.83 -15.81
C LYS A 165 -8.05 23.22 -15.31
N LEU A 166 -8.14 24.26 -14.47
CA LEU A 166 -9.40 24.76 -13.91
C LEU A 166 -10.36 25.24 -15.01
N THR A 167 -9.84 25.99 -15.99
CA THR A 167 -10.65 26.67 -17.01
C THR A 167 -10.77 25.90 -18.33
N GLY A 168 -9.86 24.96 -18.59
CA GLY A 168 -9.67 24.35 -19.91
C GLY A 168 -8.97 25.26 -20.93
N GLU A 169 -8.57 26.48 -20.55
CA GLU A 169 -7.96 27.44 -21.47
C GLU A 169 -6.45 27.22 -21.62
N ARG A 170 -6.05 26.63 -22.75
CA ARG A 170 -4.65 26.27 -23.05
C ARG A 170 -3.65 27.44 -23.02
N LYS A 171 -4.11 28.67 -23.29
CA LYS A 171 -3.26 29.88 -23.35
C LYS A 171 -2.44 30.10 -22.07
N TYR A 172 -2.99 29.75 -20.90
CA TYR A 172 -2.30 29.91 -19.62
C TYR A 172 -1.11 28.94 -19.50
N LEU A 173 -1.30 27.68 -19.90
CA LEU A 173 -0.24 26.68 -19.93
C LEU A 173 0.83 27.05 -20.97
N ASP A 174 0.43 27.53 -22.14
CA ASP A 174 1.36 27.91 -23.19
C ASP A 174 2.24 29.10 -22.75
N TYR A 175 1.68 30.10 -22.07
CA TYR A 175 2.46 31.18 -21.47
C TYR A 175 3.48 30.64 -20.45
N ALA A 176 3.05 29.81 -19.51
CA ALA A 176 3.96 29.21 -18.53
C ALA A 176 5.08 28.38 -19.16
N MET A 177 4.77 27.60 -20.18
CA MET A 177 5.77 26.82 -20.91
C MET A 177 6.72 27.70 -21.72
N ASN A 178 6.26 28.83 -22.25
CA ASN A 178 7.11 29.80 -22.93
C ASN A 178 8.06 30.50 -21.95
N SER A 179 7.58 30.92 -20.77
CA SER A 179 8.43 31.46 -19.70
C SER A 179 9.43 30.43 -19.18
N TYR A 180 9.00 29.17 -18.97
CA TYR A 180 9.88 28.07 -18.58
C TYR A 180 11.00 27.84 -19.61
N ARG A 181 10.66 27.74 -20.90
CA ARG A 181 11.63 27.56 -21.99
C ARG A 181 12.58 28.75 -22.11
N TRP A 182 12.10 29.96 -21.87
CA TRP A 182 12.97 31.13 -21.85
C TRP A 182 14.04 31.02 -20.75
N SER A 183 13.66 30.71 -19.51
CA SER A 183 14.61 30.51 -18.41
C SER A 183 15.54 29.31 -18.67
N ARG A 184 14.97 28.21 -19.17
CA ARG A 184 15.67 26.94 -19.43
C ARG A 184 16.73 27.05 -20.52
N ASP A 185 16.36 27.66 -21.65
CA ASP A 185 17.09 27.54 -22.92
C ASP A 185 17.62 28.88 -23.44
N THR A 186 17.12 30.03 -22.96
CA THR A 186 17.46 31.36 -23.52
C THR A 186 18.27 32.24 -22.56
N LEU A 187 17.83 32.39 -21.31
CA LEU A 187 18.48 33.28 -20.34
C LEU A 187 19.94 32.86 -20.11
N ALA A 188 20.88 33.76 -20.46
CA ALA A 188 22.32 33.52 -20.39
C ALA A 188 22.79 32.26 -21.14
N GLY A 189 22.12 31.89 -22.24
CA GLY A 189 22.38 30.66 -22.99
C GLY A 189 21.67 29.41 -22.43
N GLY A 190 20.79 29.61 -21.45
CA GLY A 190 19.98 28.58 -20.80
C GLY A 190 20.48 28.25 -19.40
N LEU A 191 19.60 28.34 -18.40
CA LEU A 191 19.93 28.01 -17.01
C LEU A 191 19.98 26.49 -16.74
N PHE A 192 19.46 25.66 -17.64
CA PHE A 192 19.51 24.20 -17.47
C PHE A 192 20.72 23.58 -18.16
N ASN A 193 21.65 23.06 -17.36
CA ASN A 193 22.78 22.30 -17.89
C ASN A 193 22.32 20.90 -18.32
N LYS A 194 21.93 20.75 -19.59
CA LYS A 194 21.46 19.47 -20.17
C LYS A 194 22.47 18.32 -20.02
N LYS A 195 23.78 18.61 -19.94
CA LYS A 195 24.85 17.61 -19.79
C LYS A 195 24.89 17.05 -18.37
N GLU A 196 24.78 17.93 -17.38
CA GLU A 196 24.88 17.56 -15.96
C GLU A 196 23.52 17.25 -15.33
N GLY A 197 22.43 17.66 -15.99
CA GLY A 197 21.06 17.44 -15.54
C GLY A 197 20.65 18.31 -14.35
N LEU A 198 21.32 19.45 -14.15
CA LEU A 198 21.11 20.37 -13.03
C LEU A 198 21.01 21.82 -13.52
N TRP A 199 20.43 22.68 -12.69
CA TRP A 199 20.14 24.07 -12.98
C TRP A 199 21.08 25.03 -12.25
N TRP A 200 21.64 25.99 -12.97
CA TRP A 200 22.29 27.16 -12.37
C TRP A 200 21.22 28.09 -11.79
N ARG A 201 21.54 28.74 -10.67
CA ARG A 201 20.58 29.58 -9.94
C ARG A 201 20.01 30.71 -10.79
N ASP A 202 20.89 31.43 -11.48
CA ASP A 202 20.57 32.51 -12.40
C ASP A 202 21.78 32.78 -13.31
N LYS A 203 21.71 33.84 -14.11
CA LYS A 203 22.75 34.22 -15.08
C LYS A 203 24.15 34.39 -14.46
N ASP A 204 24.24 34.73 -13.17
CA ASP A 204 25.52 35.02 -12.52
C ASP A 204 26.28 33.73 -12.16
N TYR A 205 25.59 32.57 -12.16
CA TYR A 205 26.14 31.25 -11.86
C TYR A 205 26.42 30.40 -13.10
N VAL A 206 25.97 30.84 -14.28
CA VAL A 206 26.39 30.26 -15.56
C VAL A 206 27.90 30.45 -15.70
N PRO A 207 28.65 29.53 -16.34
CA PRO A 207 30.09 29.68 -16.53
C PRO A 207 30.49 31.09 -17.01
N PRO A 208 31.52 31.71 -16.41
CA PRO A 208 32.67 31.05 -15.78
C PRO A 208 32.61 30.87 -14.25
N TYR A 209 31.50 31.13 -13.55
CA TYR A 209 31.44 30.96 -12.10
C TYR A 209 31.82 29.53 -11.67
N LYS A 210 32.65 29.40 -10.63
CA LYS A 210 33.06 28.12 -10.03
C LYS A 210 33.06 28.21 -8.51
N GLU A 211 32.79 27.07 -7.90
CA GLU A 211 32.97 26.85 -6.46
C GLU A 211 34.45 26.78 -6.08
N LYS A 212 34.75 26.75 -4.78
CA LYS A 212 36.13 26.73 -4.26
C LYS A 212 36.96 25.53 -4.75
N ASP A 213 36.31 24.42 -5.11
CA ASP A 213 36.92 23.21 -5.65
C ASP A 213 36.92 23.15 -7.18
N GLY A 214 36.62 24.27 -7.86
CA GLY A 214 36.65 24.37 -9.32
C GLY A 214 35.45 23.75 -10.03
N LYS A 215 34.44 23.28 -9.30
CA LYS A 215 33.20 22.72 -9.86
C LYS A 215 32.16 23.80 -10.16
N ASN A 216 31.15 23.43 -10.94
CA ASN A 216 29.96 24.28 -11.12
C ASN A 216 29.21 24.43 -9.80
N CYS A 217 28.51 25.56 -9.65
CA CYS A 217 27.60 25.79 -8.53
C CYS A 217 26.18 25.41 -8.92
N TYR A 218 25.64 24.38 -8.25
CA TYR A 218 24.23 24.03 -8.33
C TYR A 218 23.63 24.10 -6.95
N TRP A 219 22.79 25.10 -6.73
CA TRP A 219 22.15 25.27 -5.43
C TRP A 219 21.10 24.20 -5.19
N SER A 220 21.19 23.51 -4.05
CA SER A 220 20.28 22.46 -3.61
C SER A 220 18.84 22.92 -3.62
N ARG A 221 18.50 23.95 -2.82
CA ARG A 221 17.15 24.47 -2.73
C ARG A 221 16.59 24.95 -4.08
N GLY A 222 17.40 25.68 -4.85
CA GLY A 222 16.99 26.15 -6.18
C GLY A 222 16.66 25.01 -7.16
N ASN A 223 17.49 23.96 -7.19
CA ASN A 223 17.18 22.76 -7.98
C ASN A 223 15.96 22.01 -7.43
N GLY A 224 15.78 22.00 -6.10
CA GLY A 224 14.60 21.47 -5.43
C GLY A 224 13.31 22.17 -5.89
N TRP A 225 13.33 23.51 -6.02
CA TRP A 225 12.18 24.26 -6.52
C TRP A 225 11.80 23.86 -7.94
N VAL A 226 12.76 23.80 -8.85
CA VAL A 226 12.46 23.35 -10.22
C VAL A 226 11.91 21.93 -10.20
N TYR A 227 12.52 21.02 -9.44
CA TYR A 227 12.09 19.63 -9.35
C TYR A 227 10.65 19.49 -8.85
N ALA A 228 10.27 20.28 -7.84
CA ALA A 228 8.90 20.34 -7.33
C ALA A 228 7.92 20.95 -8.35
N ALA A 229 8.33 22.00 -9.08
CA ALA A 229 7.51 22.61 -10.12
C ALA A 229 7.19 21.63 -11.25
N LEU A 230 8.19 20.84 -11.69
CA LEU A 230 8.00 19.85 -12.75
C LEU A 230 6.91 18.84 -12.38
N VAL A 231 6.96 18.27 -11.17
CA VAL A 231 5.95 17.28 -10.75
C VAL A 231 4.58 17.91 -10.54
N ARG A 232 4.52 19.10 -9.93
CA ARG A 232 3.24 19.82 -9.70
C ARG A 232 2.56 20.21 -10.99
N VAL A 233 3.32 20.61 -12.02
CA VAL A 233 2.75 20.91 -13.35
C VAL A 233 2.35 19.63 -14.07
N MET A 234 3.18 18.58 -14.08
CA MET A 234 2.83 17.31 -14.73
C MET A 234 1.54 16.68 -14.17
N GLU A 235 1.25 16.84 -12.88
CA GLU A 235 0.00 16.41 -12.22
C GLU A 235 -1.26 17.10 -12.77
N THR A 236 -1.09 18.29 -13.35
CA THR A 236 -2.20 19.04 -13.95
C THR A 236 -2.49 18.65 -15.39
N LEU A 237 -1.58 17.92 -16.04
CA LEU A 237 -1.61 17.67 -17.48
C LEU A 237 -2.13 16.26 -17.83
N PRO A 238 -2.95 16.14 -18.89
CA PRO A 238 -3.39 14.83 -19.37
C PRO A 238 -2.21 14.02 -19.93
N ASP A 239 -2.36 12.70 -19.93
CA ASP A 239 -1.39 11.81 -20.57
C ASP A 239 -1.33 12.06 -22.09
N GLY A 240 -0.12 12.02 -22.66
CA GLY A 240 0.13 12.31 -24.06
C GLY A 240 0.33 13.79 -24.42
N ASP A 241 0.15 14.73 -23.48
CA ASP A 241 0.44 16.15 -23.74
C ASP A 241 1.94 16.39 -24.00
N HIS A 242 2.25 17.16 -25.04
CA HIS A 242 3.64 17.47 -25.41
C HIS A 242 4.39 18.22 -24.30
N ALA A 243 3.73 19.12 -23.56
CA ALA A 243 4.36 19.80 -22.42
C ALA A 243 4.68 18.80 -21.31
N LYS A 244 3.80 17.83 -21.03
CA LYS A 244 4.05 16.77 -20.04
C LYS A 244 5.25 15.91 -20.46
N ALA A 245 5.39 15.57 -21.73
CA ALA A 245 6.54 14.83 -22.25
C ALA A 245 7.87 15.59 -22.11
N GLU A 246 7.86 16.90 -22.38
CA GLU A 246 9.03 17.78 -22.20
C GLU A 246 9.47 17.85 -20.73
N LEU A 247 8.53 18.11 -19.82
CA LEU A 247 8.79 18.20 -18.37
C LEU A 247 9.24 16.85 -17.81
N LYS A 248 8.64 15.74 -18.27
CA LYS A 248 9.05 14.38 -17.89
C LYS A 248 10.51 14.10 -18.28
N ALA A 249 10.95 14.54 -19.46
CA ALA A 249 12.32 14.35 -19.89
C ALA A 249 13.32 15.09 -18.97
N ASP A 250 13.01 16.32 -18.58
CA ASP A 250 13.85 17.09 -17.67
C ASP A 250 13.80 16.52 -16.23
N PHE A 251 12.63 16.10 -15.76
CA PHE A 251 12.45 15.41 -14.47
C PHE A 251 13.31 14.14 -14.37
N LEU A 252 13.29 13.27 -15.40
CA LEU A 252 14.09 12.04 -15.41
C LEU A 252 15.59 12.32 -15.43
N ARG A 253 16.04 13.37 -16.15
CA ARG A 253 17.44 13.80 -16.14
C ARG A 253 17.87 14.32 -14.77
N MET A 254 17.05 15.19 -14.17
CA MET A 254 17.29 15.71 -12.82
C MET A 254 17.33 14.59 -11.78
N SER A 255 16.37 13.66 -11.82
CA SER A 255 16.32 12.52 -10.88
C SER A 255 17.62 11.71 -10.89
N LYS A 256 18.16 11.43 -12.09
CA LYS A 256 19.43 10.72 -12.26
C LYS A 256 20.64 11.53 -11.79
N ALA A 257 20.63 12.85 -11.95
CA ALA A 257 21.71 13.73 -11.50
C ALA A 257 21.70 13.91 -9.98
N LEU A 258 20.53 14.18 -9.39
CA LEU A 258 20.32 14.32 -7.97
C LEU A 258 20.70 13.05 -7.22
N LEU A 259 20.33 11.87 -7.73
CA LEU A 259 20.72 10.58 -7.14
C LEU A 259 22.25 10.44 -6.95
N LYS A 260 23.06 10.97 -7.88
CA LYS A 260 24.52 10.93 -7.79
C LYS A 260 25.10 11.91 -6.76
N CYS A 261 24.33 12.92 -6.37
CA CYS A 261 24.75 13.97 -5.44
C CYS A 261 24.39 13.65 -3.99
N GLN A 262 23.59 12.61 -3.73
CA GLN A 262 23.19 12.26 -2.37
C GLN A 262 24.40 11.88 -1.53
N ARG A 263 24.48 12.45 -0.34
CA ARG A 263 25.49 12.10 0.66
C ARG A 263 25.18 10.75 1.30
N LYS A 264 26.18 10.17 1.97
CA LYS A 264 26.00 8.89 2.67
C LYS A 264 24.98 8.95 3.80
N ASP A 265 24.84 10.12 4.44
CA ASP A 265 23.89 10.39 5.53
C ASP A 265 22.46 10.72 5.05
N GLY A 266 22.21 10.69 3.74
CA GLY A 266 20.89 10.89 3.14
C GLY A 266 20.57 12.31 2.72
N PHE A 267 21.36 13.30 3.17
CA PHE A 267 21.21 14.70 2.77
C PHE A 267 21.80 14.99 1.40
N TRP A 268 21.45 16.16 0.86
CA TRP A 268 22.20 16.84 -0.18
C TRP A 268 22.94 18.04 0.40
N ASN A 269 24.12 18.35 -0.15
CA ASN A 269 24.86 19.56 0.23
C ASN A 269 24.17 20.79 -0.35
N VAL A 270 24.34 21.95 0.29
CA VAL A 270 23.84 23.24 -0.18
C VAL A 270 24.30 23.53 -1.62
N SER A 271 25.58 23.27 -1.93
CA SER A 271 26.07 23.16 -3.30
C SER A 271 26.18 21.68 -3.70
N LEU A 272 25.28 21.23 -4.58
CA LEU A 272 25.01 19.81 -4.83
C LEU A 272 26.26 19.00 -5.18
N VAL A 273 27.15 19.58 -5.98
CA VAL A 273 28.35 18.91 -6.50
C VAL A 273 29.65 19.32 -5.79
N SER A 274 29.61 20.32 -4.90
CA SER A 274 30.78 20.84 -4.18
C SER A 274 30.64 20.61 -2.67
N PRO A 275 31.16 19.50 -2.12
CA PRO A 275 31.13 19.27 -0.66
C PRO A 275 32.06 20.23 0.10
N VAL A 276 32.95 20.94 -0.60
CA VAL A 276 33.95 21.86 -0.01
C VAL A 276 33.36 23.27 0.17
N THR A 277 32.29 23.60 -0.55
CA THR A 277 31.63 24.91 -0.49
C THR A 277 30.24 24.74 0.10
N PHE A 278 30.06 25.22 1.34
CA PHE A 278 28.81 25.07 2.11
C PHE A 278 28.35 23.60 2.23
N GLY A 279 29.31 22.69 2.44
CA GLY A 279 29.02 21.28 2.67
C GLY A 279 28.36 21.03 4.02
N GLY A 280 27.50 20.03 4.09
CA GLY A 280 26.77 19.67 5.31
C GLY A 280 25.31 19.34 5.03
N PRO A 281 24.54 18.99 6.08
CA PRO A 281 23.10 18.79 5.97
C PRO A 281 22.37 20.06 5.52
N GLU A 282 21.44 19.90 4.57
CA GLU A 282 20.56 20.96 4.09
C GLU A 282 19.16 20.38 3.92
N MET A 283 18.20 20.84 4.75
CA MET A 283 16.89 20.19 4.89
C MET A 283 15.97 20.47 3.70
N THR A 284 15.91 21.71 3.19
CA THR A 284 14.86 22.14 2.25
C THR A 284 15.00 21.50 0.88
N GLY A 285 16.21 21.48 0.31
CA GLY A 285 16.48 20.78 -0.93
C GLY A 285 16.31 19.27 -0.76
N THR A 286 16.80 18.69 0.33
CA THR A 286 16.59 17.26 0.64
C THR A 286 15.11 16.89 0.67
N ALA A 287 14.26 17.70 1.30
CA ALA A 287 12.82 17.48 1.36
C ALA A 287 12.15 17.57 -0.03
N LEU A 288 12.55 18.55 -0.87
CA LEU A 288 12.02 18.69 -2.23
C LEU A 288 12.51 17.57 -3.17
N PHE A 289 13.71 17.04 -2.96
CA PHE A 289 14.19 15.86 -3.69
C PHE A 289 13.44 14.60 -3.27
N LEU A 290 13.17 14.42 -1.97
CA LEU A 290 12.30 13.35 -1.49
C LEU A 290 10.91 13.45 -2.11
N TYR A 291 10.31 14.66 -2.12
CA TYR A 291 9.02 14.93 -2.74
C TYR A 291 8.97 14.45 -4.21
N GLY A 292 9.87 14.94 -5.06
CA GLY A 292 9.84 14.57 -6.47
C GLY A 292 10.24 13.10 -6.75
N MET A 293 11.16 12.52 -5.96
CA MET A 293 11.51 11.11 -6.11
C MET A 293 10.36 10.18 -5.71
N ALA A 294 9.70 10.47 -4.58
CA ALA A 294 8.54 9.71 -4.12
C ALA A 294 7.39 9.80 -5.13
N TRP A 295 7.09 11.01 -5.62
CA TRP A 295 6.11 11.21 -6.68
C TRP A 295 6.47 10.40 -7.94
N GLY A 296 7.73 10.44 -8.36
CA GLY A 296 8.19 9.69 -9.53
C GLY A 296 8.04 8.17 -9.41
N VAL A 297 8.23 7.62 -8.22
CA VAL A 297 8.00 6.19 -7.96
C VAL A 297 6.50 5.87 -7.92
N ASN A 298 5.70 6.68 -7.23
CA ASN A 298 4.23 6.56 -7.18
C ASN A 298 3.59 6.54 -8.58
N HIS A 299 4.18 7.27 -9.54
CA HIS A 299 3.69 7.38 -10.90
C HIS A 299 4.36 6.41 -11.89
N GLY A 300 5.15 5.45 -11.39
CA GLY A 300 5.85 4.46 -12.22
C GLY A 300 6.90 5.04 -13.17
N LEU A 301 7.34 6.27 -12.95
CA LEU A 301 8.33 6.96 -13.78
C LEU A 301 9.77 6.68 -13.32
N LEU A 302 9.95 6.41 -12.03
CA LEU A 302 11.23 6.04 -11.43
C LEU A 302 11.18 4.60 -10.94
N PRO A 303 12.16 3.74 -11.28
CA PRO A 303 12.19 2.36 -10.81
C PRO A 303 12.37 2.30 -9.29
N GLU A 304 11.39 1.76 -8.57
CA GLU A 304 11.41 1.71 -7.11
C GLU A 304 12.67 1.02 -6.56
N LYS A 305 13.10 -0.09 -7.18
CA LYS A 305 14.34 -0.81 -6.82
C LYS A 305 15.58 0.09 -6.81
N THR A 306 15.62 1.13 -7.64
CA THR A 306 16.75 2.07 -7.72
C THR A 306 16.62 3.22 -6.71
N TYR A 307 15.40 3.71 -6.48
CA TYR A 307 15.16 4.94 -5.70
C TYR A 307 14.72 4.70 -4.25
N ARG A 308 14.27 3.48 -3.89
CA ARG A 308 13.80 3.14 -2.54
C ARG A 308 14.82 3.50 -1.46
N THR A 309 16.04 2.98 -1.54
CA THR A 309 17.08 3.23 -0.54
C THR A 309 17.48 4.72 -0.44
N PRO A 310 17.69 5.46 -1.56
CA PRO A 310 17.85 6.91 -1.52
C PRO A 310 16.73 7.66 -0.80
N MET A 311 15.46 7.34 -1.09
CA MET A 311 14.30 7.98 -0.45
C MET A 311 14.21 7.67 1.04
N GLU A 312 14.43 6.41 1.44
CA GLU A 312 14.47 6.01 2.86
C GLU A 312 15.55 6.78 3.63
N LYS A 313 16.73 6.97 3.04
CA LYS A 313 17.80 7.76 3.64
C LYS A 313 17.41 9.25 3.73
N ALA A 314 16.80 9.79 2.69
CA ALA A 314 16.35 11.18 2.67
C ALA A 314 15.26 11.43 3.73
N TRP A 315 14.30 10.51 3.87
CA TRP A 315 13.27 10.57 4.92
C TRP A 315 13.90 10.55 6.31
N LYS A 316 14.77 9.57 6.60
CA LYS A 316 15.48 9.49 7.89
C LYS A 316 16.28 10.76 8.18
N ALA A 317 16.93 11.33 7.16
CA ALA A 317 17.67 12.57 7.27
C ALA A 317 16.76 13.75 7.65
N ILE A 318 15.68 14.02 6.90
CA ILE A 318 14.81 15.18 7.21
C ILE A 318 14.00 14.98 8.50
N ALA A 319 13.60 13.76 8.83
CA ALA A 319 12.93 13.46 10.10
C ALA A 319 13.85 13.76 11.30
N SER A 320 15.15 13.48 11.17
CA SER A 320 16.15 13.82 12.20
C SER A 320 16.38 15.33 12.39
N CYS A 321 15.89 16.16 11.46
CA CYS A 321 15.95 17.61 11.62
C CYS A 321 14.87 18.15 12.56
N VAL A 322 13.82 17.37 12.86
CA VAL A 322 12.69 17.81 13.68
C VAL A 322 13.00 17.63 15.16
N HIS A 323 13.01 18.73 15.89
CA HIS A 323 13.19 18.75 17.35
C HIS A 323 11.97 18.15 18.07
N ASP A 324 12.13 17.82 19.35
CA ASP A 324 11.05 17.27 20.19
C ASP A 324 9.83 18.20 20.30
N ASN A 325 10.02 19.51 20.11
CA ASN A 325 8.93 20.48 20.10
C ASN A 325 8.32 20.71 18.71
N GLY A 326 8.87 20.12 17.64
CA GLY A 326 8.44 20.31 16.25
C GLY A 326 9.20 21.37 15.44
N PHE A 327 10.12 22.13 16.05
CA PHE A 327 11.00 23.04 15.31
C PHE A 327 11.91 22.29 14.33
N ILE A 328 12.22 22.87 13.16
CA ILE A 328 13.05 22.21 12.14
C ILE A 328 14.46 22.81 12.11
N GLY A 329 15.46 21.98 12.42
CA GLY A 329 16.89 22.28 12.25
C GLY A 329 17.37 22.14 10.80
N TYR A 330 18.60 22.59 10.52
CA TYR A 330 19.21 22.55 9.18
C TYR A 330 18.37 23.22 8.08
N ASN A 331 17.44 24.09 8.46
CA ASN A 331 16.63 24.88 7.58
C ASN A 331 17.42 26.14 7.18
N GLN A 332 17.84 26.22 5.91
CA GLN A 332 18.58 27.38 5.42
C GLN A 332 17.70 28.64 5.50
N GLY A 333 18.26 29.84 5.67
CA GLY A 333 17.49 31.09 5.57
C GLY A 333 17.14 31.47 4.13
N THR A 334 16.31 32.49 3.93
CA THR A 334 16.07 33.10 2.61
C THR A 334 17.30 33.88 2.14
N GLY A 335 17.47 33.93 0.83
CA GLY A 335 18.56 34.67 0.21
C GLY A 335 18.68 34.36 -1.27
N LYS A 336 19.53 35.15 -1.95
CA LYS A 336 19.69 35.11 -3.41
C LYS A 336 20.58 33.97 -3.91
N ASP A 337 21.31 33.29 -3.01
CA ASP A 337 22.36 32.35 -3.38
C ASP A 337 22.71 31.33 -2.27
N PRO A 338 23.54 30.29 -2.55
CA PRO A 338 23.93 29.26 -1.58
C PRO A 338 24.57 29.75 -0.28
N SER A 339 25.16 30.95 -0.23
CA SER A 339 25.83 31.48 0.97
C SER A 339 24.83 31.96 2.04
N ALA A 340 23.56 32.12 1.67
CA ALA A 340 22.53 32.64 2.54
C ALA A 340 22.35 31.77 3.81
N GLY A 341 22.46 32.38 4.99
CA GLY A 341 22.23 31.70 6.26
C GLY A 341 23.26 30.60 6.59
N GLN A 342 24.44 30.61 5.97
CA GLN A 342 25.49 29.63 6.23
C GLN A 342 26.39 30.02 7.42
N PRO A 343 26.88 29.05 8.22
CA PRO A 343 26.56 27.62 8.15
C PRO A 343 25.17 27.32 8.70
N VAL A 344 24.45 26.38 8.09
CA VAL A 344 23.19 25.87 8.65
C VAL A 344 23.50 24.80 9.70
N THR A 345 22.86 24.88 10.86
CA THR A 345 23.08 23.95 11.97
C THR A 345 21.75 23.37 12.46
N PHE A 346 21.82 22.38 13.34
CA PHE A 346 20.60 21.82 13.93
C PHE A 346 19.80 22.86 14.73
N THR A 347 20.47 23.89 15.27
CA THR A 347 19.86 24.92 16.14
C THR A 347 19.71 26.28 15.47
N SER A 348 20.09 26.43 14.19
CA SER A 348 19.96 27.70 13.48
C SER A 348 18.48 28.01 13.20
N GLU A 349 18.01 29.17 13.66
CA GLU A 349 16.69 29.68 13.32
C GLU A 349 16.77 30.47 12.00
N PRO A 350 16.05 30.06 10.94
CA PRO A 350 16.02 30.80 9.70
C PRO A 350 15.25 32.10 9.87
N ASP A 351 15.53 33.07 9.01
CA ASP A 351 14.76 34.31 8.93
C ASP A 351 13.30 34.08 8.52
N PHE A 352 13.03 33.03 7.73
CA PHE A 352 11.69 32.50 7.48
C PHE A 352 11.68 30.98 7.63
N GLU A 353 10.95 30.46 8.60
CA GLU A 353 10.78 29.00 8.76
C GLU A 353 9.60 28.44 7.94
N ASP A 354 8.67 29.30 7.53
CA ASP A 354 7.42 28.93 6.84
C ASP A 354 7.66 28.02 5.63
N TYR A 355 8.51 28.46 4.71
CA TYR A 355 8.72 27.73 3.47
C TYR A 355 9.44 26.41 3.70
N GLY A 356 10.37 26.36 4.68
CA GLY A 356 11.05 25.12 5.04
C GLY A 356 10.09 24.13 5.67
N THR A 357 9.13 24.60 6.46
CA THR A 357 8.01 23.80 6.96
C THR A 357 7.17 23.25 5.81
N GLY A 358 6.82 24.09 4.83
CA GLY A 358 6.11 23.66 3.62
C GLY A 358 6.86 22.59 2.82
N CYS A 359 8.16 22.78 2.57
CA CYS A 359 9.01 21.80 1.90
C CYS A 359 9.06 20.46 2.64
N PHE A 360 9.26 20.52 3.96
CA PHE A 360 9.27 19.33 4.83
C PHE A 360 7.96 18.55 4.71
N ILE A 361 6.83 19.24 4.85
CA ILE A 361 5.50 18.62 4.76
C ILE A 361 5.29 18.00 3.37
N LEU A 362 5.61 18.70 2.28
CA LEU A 362 5.48 18.14 0.93
C LEU A 362 6.28 16.85 0.74
N GLY A 363 7.56 16.84 1.15
CA GLY A 363 8.41 15.65 1.08
C GLY A 363 7.89 14.50 1.93
N ALA A 364 7.45 14.81 3.14
CA ALA A 364 6.93 13.81 4.08
C ALA A 364 5.58 13.21 3.63
N VAL A 365 4.65 14.04 3.13
CA VAL A 365 3.33 13.61 2.64
C VAL A 365 3.47 12.71 1.42
N GLU A 366 4.30 13.08 0.44
CA GLU A 366 4.43 12.26 -0.77
C GLU A 366 5.16 10.94 -0.49
N TYR A 367 6.15 10.97 0.43
CA TYR A 367 6.78 9.74 0.90
C TYR A 367 5.81 8.88 1.72
N TYR A 368 4.96 9.48 2.55
CA TYR A 368 3.87 8.79 3.24
C TYR A 368 2.97 8.08 2.24
N ARG A 369 2.51 8.76 1.17
CA ARG A 369 1.65 8.15 0.13
C ARG A 369 2.30 6.93 -0.50
N LEU A 370 3.60 7.02 -0.80
CA LEU A 370 4.36 5.92 -1.36
C LEU A 370 4.38 4.70 -0.44
N ILE A 371 4.76 4.88 0.83
CA ILE A 371 4.93 3.74 1.73
C ILE A 371 3.59 3.25 2.32
N SER A 372 2.54 4.07 2.24
CA SER A 372 1.19 3.75 2.70
C SER A 372 0.27 3.24 1.60
N GLY A 373 0.70 3.14 0.33
CA GLY A 373 -0.20 2.75 -0.77
C GLY A 373 -1.43 3.64 -0.92
N PHE A 374 -1.36 4.91 -0.50
CA PHE A 374 -2.52 5.83 -0.41
C PHE A 374 -3.28 6.01 -1.74
N ASN A 375 -2.58 5.82 -2.87
CA ASN A 375 -3.14 5.96 -4.21
C ASN A 375 -3.28 4.61 -4.95
N ASP A 376 -3.15 3.49 -4.24
CA ASP A 376 -3.36 2.19 -4.86
C ASP A 376 -4.77 2.11 -5.44
N LYS A 377 -4.89 1.49 -6.61
CA LYS A 377 -6.16 1.33 -7.31
C LYS A 377 -6.52 -0.12 -7.46
N TRP A 378 -7.81 -0.42 -7.32
CA TRP A 378 -8.37 -1.67 -7.77
C TRP A 378 -8.22 -1.84 -9.28
N PRO A 379 -8.28 -3.08 -9.81
CA PRO A 379 -8.12 -3.31 -11.24
C PRO A 379 -9.20 -2.64 -12.11
N ASP A 380 -10.35 -2.27 -11.54
CA ASP A 380 -11.37 -1.44 -12.22
C ASP A 380 -11.07 0.07 -12.23
N GLY A 381 -9.95 0.49 -11.62
CA GLY A 381 -9.48 1.88 -11.58
C GLY A 381 -9.97 2.70 -10.38
N THR A 382 -10.84 2.15 -9.54
CA THR A 382 -11.27 2.81 -8.28
C THR A 382 -10.13 2.82 -7.26
N VAL A 383 -10.10 3.82 -6.37
CA VAL A 383 -9.04 3.94 -5.34
C VAL A 383 -9.30 2.94 -4.22
N MET A 384 -8.26 2.23 -3.79
CA MET A 384 -8.30 1.34 -2.63
C MET A 384 -8.48 2.16 -1.36
N SER A 385 -9.37 1.71 -0.48
CA SER A 385 -9.51 2.31 0.85
C SER A 385 -8.18 2.26 1.61
N PRO A 386 -7.78 3.32 2.35
CA PRO A 386 -6.59 3.28 3.21
C PRO A 386 -6.60 2.13 4.23
N TRP A 387 -7.78 1.55 4.52
CA TRP A 387 -7.92 0.36 5.34
C TRP A 387 -7.03 -0.81 4.89
N PHE A 388 -6.86 -1.01 3.58
CA PHE A 388 -6.03 -2.09 3.01
C PHE A 388 -4.53 -1.92 3.25
N ASN A 389 -4.11 -0.70 3.58
CA ASN A 389 -2.72 -0.38 3.89
C ASN A 389 -2.45 -0.31 5.40
N ASN A 390 -3.50 -0.42 6.22
CA ASN A 390 -3.37 -0.40 7.67
C ASN A 390 -2.98 -1.79 8.20
N ARG A 391 -1.68 -1.94 8.49
CA ARG A 391 -1.10 -3.14 9.12
C ARG A 391 -0.94 -3.01 10.63
N THR A 392 -1.58 -2.03 11.28
CA THR A 392 -1.48 -1.86 12.72
C THR A 392 -1.95 -3.12 13.44
N LYS A 393 -1.03 -3.79 14.14
CA LYS A 393 -1.33 -4.98 14.92
C LYS A 393 -2.16 -4.61 16.14
N VAL A 394 -3.15 -5.43 16.42
CA VAL A 394 -3.95 -5.34 17.63
C VAL A 394 -3.08 -5.71 18.82
N ASN A 395 -3.08 -4.86 19.84
CA ASN A 395 -2.50 -5.17 21.15
C ASN A 395 -3.56 -5.86 22.02
N PRO A 396 -3.43 -7.17 22.34
CA PRO A 396 -4.44 -7.86 23.15
C PRO A 396 -4.64 -7.24 24.52
N ALA A 397 -3.64 -6.54 25.08
CA ALA A 397 -3.77 -5.87 26.37
C ALA A 397 -4.71 -4.65 26.34
N SER A 398 -5.04 -4.10 25.17
CA SER A 398 -5.98 -2.99 25.04
C SER A 398 -7.42 -3.45 24.77
N LEU A 399 -7.68 -4.76 24.71
CA LEU A 399 -9.00 -5.34 24.38
C LEU A 399 -9.85 -5.70 25.60
N GLY A 400 -9.53 -5.12 26.77
CA GLY A 400 -10.27 -5.35 28.01
C GLY A 400 -9.67 -6.45 28.91
N THR A 401 -10.49 -6.95 29.83
CA THR A 401 -10.08 -7.90 30.87
C THR A 401 -9.57 -9.20 30.28
N ARG A 402 -8.46 -9.73 30.81
CA ARG A 402 -7.90 -11.01 30.40
C ARG A 402 -8.49 -12.14 31.25
N TYR A 403 -8.99 -13.17 30.58
CA TYR A 403 -9.53 -14.40 31.17
C TYR A 403 -8.60 -15.56 30.81
N VAL A 404 -7.61 -15.80 31.67
CA VAL A 404 -6.66 -16.91 31.48
C VAL A 404 -7.36 -18.21 31.83
N VAL A 405 -7.52 -19.12 30.87
CA VAL A 405 -8.39 -20.29 31.03
C VAL A 405 -8.00 -21.19 32.21
N THR A 406 -6.71 -21.24 32.58
CA THR A 406 -6.22 -22.00 33.74
C THR A 406 -6.64 -21.41 35.09
N GLU A 407 -6.87 -20.10 35.15
CA GLU A 407 -7.42 -19.43 36.35
C GLU A 407 -8.92 -19.69 36.53
N HIS A 408 -9.54 -20.29 35.52
CA HIS A 408 -10.95 -20.69 35.50
C HIS A 408 -11.14 -22.21 35.47
N GLY A 409 -10.13 -22.98 35.89
CA GLY A 409 -10.23 -24.41 36.09
C GLY A 409 -9.98 -25.28 34.86
N VAL A 410 -9.66 -24.68 33.70
CA VAL A 410 -9.24 -25.43 32.51
C VAL A 410 -7.81 -25.93 32.69
N LYS A 411 -7.58 -27.23 32.51
CA LYS A 411 -6.27 -27.87 32.67
C LYS A 411 -5.52 -27.94 31.34
N SER A 412 -4.20 -27.73 31.38
CA SER A 412 -3.33 -28.01 30.24
C SER A 412 -3.14 -29.52 30.09
N ASP A 413 -4.11 -30.18 29.47
CA ASP A 413 -4.13 -31.61 29.20
C ASP A 413 -4.58 -31.82 27.74
N SER A 414 -3.74 -32.53 26.97
CA SER A 414 -3.96 -32.78 25.54
C SER A 414 -4.92 -33.93 25.24
N THR A 415 -5.41 -34.60 26.29
CA THR A 415 -6.29 -35.79 26.24
C THR A 415 -7.65 -35.54 26.88
N LEU A 416 -7.78 -34.52 27.73
CA LEU A 416 -9.04 -34.19 28.41
C LEU A 416 -9.86 -33.19 27.59
N ILE A 417 -11.01 -33.63 27.07
CA ILE A 417 -11.97 -32.76 26.41
C ILE A 417 -12.59 -31.77 27.41
N GLN A 418 -12.44 -30.47 27.15
CA GLN A 418 -12.82 -29.41 28.10
C GLN A 418 -13.75 -28.35 27.48
N THR A 419 -14.51 -28.74 26.45
CA THR A 419 -15.40 -27.85 25.69
C THR A 419 -16.29 -27.00 26.59
N SER A 420 -17.01 -27.61 27.53
CA SER A 420 -17.92 -26.89 28.43
C SER A 420 -17.18 -25.93 29.37
N ALA A 421 -15.98 -26.29 29.84
CA ALA A 421 -15.20 -25.45 30.74
C ALA A 421 -14.64 -24.24 29.99
N LEU A 422 -14.09 -24.43 28.79
CA LEU A 422 -13.62 -23.36 27.91
C LEU A 422 -14.76 -22.43 27.48
N GLN A 423 -15.91 -22.99 27.09
CA GLN A 423 -17.10 -22.20 26.74
C GLN A 423 -17.60 -21.37 27.92
N ALA A 424 -17.57 -21.90 29.15
CA ALA A 424 -17.94 -21.14 30.33
C ALA A 424 -17.02 -19.93 30.59
N VAL A 425 -15.73 -19.99 30.20
CA VAL A 425 -14.83 -18.82 30.27
C VAL A 425 -15.23 -17.76 29.25
N ILE A 426 -15.58 -18.17 28.03
CA ILE A 426 -16.08 -17.27 26.96
C ILE A 426 -17.37 -16.57 27.41
N ASP A 427 -18.35 -17.35 27.87
CA ASP A 427 -19.63 -16.82 28.31
C ASP A 427 -19.46 -15.89 29.52
N LYS A 428 -18.60 -16.25 30.48
CA LYS A 428 -18.26 -15.38 31.61
C LYS A 428 -17.63 -14.06 31.18
N ALA A 429 -16.76 -14.06 30.17
CA ALA A 429 -16.20 -12.80 29.65
C ALA A 429 -17.29 -11.94 29.01
N ALA A 430 -18.16 -12.56 28.20
CA ALA A 430 -19.27 -11.88 27.55
C ALA A 430 -20.24 -11.24 28.57
N ASP A 431 -20.62 -11.99 29.61
CA ASP A 431 -21.52 -11.52 30.68
C ASP A 431 -20.92 -10.33 31.47
N ASN A 432 -19.59 -10.18 31.45
CA ASN A 432 -18.87 -9.07 32.07
C ASN A 432 -18.55 -7.91 31.10
N GLY A 433 -19.22 -7.87 29.94
CA GLY A 433 -19.05 -6.80 28.95
C GLY A 433 -17.94 -7.04 27.93
N GLY A 434 -17.38 -8.24 27.88
CA GLY A 434 -16.33 -8.63 26.94
C GLY A 434 -14.97 -8.88 27.60
N GLY A 435 -13.97 -9.15 26.77
CA GLY A 435 -12.60 -9.40 27.21
C GLY A 435 -11.86 -10.44 26.38
N VAL A 436 -10.63 -10.73 26.79
CA VAL A 436 -9.70 -11.58 26.05
C VAL A 436 -9.62 -12.95 26.70
N ILE A 437 -10.03 -13.98 25.97
CA ILE A 437 -9.87 -15.39 26.33
C ILE A 437 -8.44 -15.78 26.01
N VAL A 438 -7.66 -16.05 27.06
CA VAL A 438 -6.22 -16.33 26.93
C VAL A 438 -5.97 -17.82 27.06
N ILE A 439 -5.43 -18.42 26.00
CA ILE A 439 -4.87 -19.77 25.99
C ILE A 439 -3.37 -19.65 26.30
N PRO A 440 -2.94 -19.91 27.55
CA PRO A 440 -1.54 -19.76 27.93
C PRO A 440 -0.70 -20.93 27.40
N LYS A 441 0.60 -20.94 27.71
CA LYS A 441 1.48 -22.08 27.43
C LYS A 441 0.87 -23.39 27.93
N GLY A 442 0.78 -24.39 27.04
CA GLY A 442 0.11 -25.66 27.32
C GLY A 442 -0.70 -26.17 26.13
N THR A 443 -1.38 -27.30 26.30
CA THR A 443 -2.32 -27.83 25.29
C THR A 443 -3.69 -28.04 25.91
N PHE A 444 -4.73 -27.54 25.26
CA PHE A 444 -6.10 -27.54 25.76
C PHE A 444 -7.01 -28.14 24.70
N LEU A 445 -7.57 -29.32 24.97
CA LEU A 445 -8.40 -30.07 24.03
C LEU A 445 -9.88 -29.63 24.11
N SER A 446 -10.50 -29.34 22.97
CA SER A 446 -11.88 -28.87 22.88
C SER A 446 -12.60 -29.37 21.63
N GLY A 447 -13.92 -29.52 21.74
CA GLY A 447 -14.86 -29.48 20.62
C GLY A 447 -15.17 -28.04 20.23
N ALA A 448 -16.34 -27.81 19.66
CA ALA A 448 -16.73 -26.48 19.16
C ALA A 448 -16.86 -25.41 20.26
N LEU A 449 -16.21 -24.27 20.04
CA LEU A 449 -16.33 -23.06 20.87
C LEU A 449 -17.04 -21.95 20.08
N PHE A 450 -17.93 -21.23 20.76
CA PHE A 450 -18.76 -20.16 20.18
C PHE A 450 -18.45 -18.84 20.88
N PHE A 451 -17.82 -17.92 20.16
CA PHE A 451 -17.47 -16.60 20.68
C PHE A 451 -18.68 -15.66 20.69
N ARG A 452 -18.62 -14.67 21.58
CA ARG A 452 -19.68 -13.68 21.81
C ARG A 452 -19.19 -12.27 21.48
N GLN A 453 -20.11 -11.34 21.29
CA GLN A 453 -19.77 -9.93 21.06
C GLN A 453 -18.86 -9.40 22.17
N GLY A 454 -17.82 -8.65 21.80
CA GLY A 454 -16.84 -8.09 22.73
C GLY A 454 -15.84 -9.10 23.33
N THR A 455 -15.92 -10.38 22.97
CA THR A 455 -14.91 -11.38 23.38
C THR A 455 -13.87 -11.58 22.30
N HIS A 456 -12.62 -11.87 22.69
CA HIS A 456 -11.48 -12.02 21.80
C HIS A 456 -10.67 -13.27 22.16
N LEU A 457 -9.96 -13.85 21.21
CA LEU A 457 -9.07 -14.99 21.44
C LEU A 457 -7.59 -14.56 21.38
N ASN A 458 -6.82 -14.90 22.41
CA ASN A 458 -5.38 -14.75 22.44
C ASN A 458 -4.71 -16.09 22.75
N ILE A 459 -3.92 -16.64 21.82
CA ILE A 459 -3.11 -17.84 22.06
C ILE A 459 -1.66 -17.41 22.28
N GLU A 460 -1.21 -17.49 23.52
CA GLU A 460 0.14 -17.07 23.89
C GLU A 460 1.20 -17.99 23.27
N GLU A 461 2.43 -17.50 23.25
CA GLU A 461 3.56 -18.29 22.77
C GLU A 461 3.69 -19.61 23.56
N GLY A 462 3.72 -20.73 22.82
CA GLY A 462 3.71 -22.07 23.41
C GLY A 462 2.34 -22.57 23.87
N GLY A 463 1.28 -21.77 23.74
CA GLY A 463 -0.10 -22.20 23.93
C GLY A 463 -0.66 -22.91 22.72
N LYS A 464 -1.51 -23.91 22.95
CA LYS A 464 -2.19 -24.67 21.91
C LYS A 464 -3.65 -24.93 22.27
N LEU A 465 -4.56 -24.40 21.46
CA LEU A 465 -5.96 -24.84 21.42
C LEU A 465 -6.05 -26.00 20.43
N LYS A 466 -6.35 -27.21 20.91
CA LYS A 466 -6.36 -28.44 20.12
C LYS A 466 -7.80 -28.92 19.90
N GLY A 467 -8.16 -29.23 18.66
CA GLY A 467 -9.47 -29.79 18.31
C GLY A 467 -9.62 -31.26 18.70
N SER A 468 -10.83 -31.67 19.02
CA SER A 468 -11.17 -33.09 19.25
C SER A 468 -11.06 -33.90 17.96
N GLU A 469 -10.58 -35.14 18.10
CA GLU A 469 -10.59 -36.15 17.03
C GLU A 469 -11.96 -36.82 16.85
N TYR A 470 -12.91 -36.57 17.75
CA TYR A 470 -14.26 -37.13 17.67
C TYR A 470 -15.24 -36.12 17.10
N ILE A 471 -15.85 -36.46 15.97
CA ILE A 471 -16.85 -35.57 15.33
C ILE A 471 -18.05 -35.28 16.25
N ALA A 472 -18.35 -36.18 17.19
CA ALA A 472 -19.42 -36.03 18.17
C ALA A 472 -19.25 -34.80 19.09
N ASP A 473 -18.02 -34.28 19.23
CA ASP A 473 -17.74 -33.06 20.01
C ASP A 473 -18.03 -31.76 19.24
N PHE A 474 -18.47 -31.87 17.98
CA PHE A 474 -18.87 -30.77 17.13
C PHE A 474 -20.36 -30.90 16.83
N PRO A 475 -21.21 -29.97 17.30
CA PRO A 475 -22.66 -30.07 17.06
C PRO A 475 -22.98 -29.84 15.58
N ILE A 476 -24.05 -30.51 15.11
CA ILE A 476 -24.65 -30.23 13.79
C ILE A 476 -25.54 -29.00 13.91
N LEU A 477 -25.29 -28.01 13.07
CA LEU A 477 -26.05 -26.77 13.00
C LEU A 477 -26.22 -26.35 11.53
N GLU A 478 -27.08 -25.36 11.28
CA GLU A 478 -27.16 -24.75 9.95
C GLU A 478 -25.91 -23.88 9.74
N THR A 479 -25.16 -24.19 8.68
CA THR A 479 -23.89 -23.53 8.35
C THR A 479 -23.68 -23.58 6.84
N ARG A 480 -22.63 -22.92 6.36
CA ARG A 480 -22.23 -22.97 4.95
C ARG A 480 -21.07 -23.93 4.67
N ILE A 481 -21.21 -24.80 3.67
CA ILE A 481 -20.15 -25.72 3.20
C ILE A 481 -20.25 -25.89 1.68
N GLU A 482 -19.12 -25.74 0.99
CA GLU A 482 -19.01 -25.85 -0.48
C GLU A 482 -20.11 -25.05 -1.21
N GLY A 483 -20.24 -23.76 -0.90
CA GLY A 483 -21.16 -22.84 -1.59
C GLY A 483 -22.66 -23.13 -1.37
N GLN A 484 -23.02 -23.81 -0.29
CA GLN A 484 -24.41 -24.08 0.07
C GLN A 484 -24.63 -23.94 1.58
N THR A 485 -25.75 -23.33 1.96
CA THR A 485 -26.27 -23.38 3.33
C THR A 485 -26.92 -24.74 3.58
N CYS A 486 -26.43 -25.47 4.59
CA CYS A 486 -26.92 -26.81 4.91
C CYS A 486 -26.64 -27.18 6.38
N LYS A 487 -27.27 -28.24 6.87
CA LYS A 487 -26.89 -28.85 8.16
C LYS A 487 -25.51 -29.50 8.04
N TYR A 488 -24.57 -29.07 8.87
CA TYR A 488 -23.23 -29.65 8.95
C TYR A 488 -22.58 -29.37 10.32
N PHE A 489 -21.40 -29.91 10.55
CA PHE A 489 -20.68 -29.78 11.81
C PHE A 489 -20.09 -28.37 12.02
N ALA A 490 -20.16 -27.91 13.26
CA ALA A 490 -19.51 -26.68 13.72
C ALA A 490 -17.98 -26.74 13.53
N ALA A 491 -17.33 -25.57 13.53
CA ALA A 491 -15.87 -25.47 13.58
C ALA A 491 -15.35 -25.62 15.02
N LEU A 492 -14.03 -25.72 15.20
CA LEU A 492 -13.40 -25.60 16.51
C LEU A 492 -13.60 -24.19 17.10
N VAL A 493 -13.39 -23.15 16.30
CA VAL A 493 -13.64 -21.74 16.67
C VAL A 493 -14.74 -21.17 15.77
N ASN A 494 -15.85 -20.74 16.36
CA ASN A 494 -16.99 -20.16 15.65
C ASN A 494 -17.22 -18.72 16.14
N ALA A 495 -17.20 -17.78 15.21
CA ALA A 495 -17.55 -16.38 15.42
C ALA A 495 -18.66 -16.03 14.43
N ASP A 496 -19.85 -15.70 14.92
CA ASP A 496 -21.01 -15.42 14.09
C ASP A 496 -21.69 -14.12 14.53
N ARG A 497 -21.93 -13.20 13.58
CA ARG A 497 -22.53 -11.88 13.83
C ARG A 497 -21.76 -11.02 14.84
N LEU A 498 -20.43 -11.04 14.78
CA LEU A 498 -19.56 -10.25 15.66
C LEU A 498 -18.96 -9.05 14.94
N ASP A 499 -18.85 -7.92 15.64
CA ASP A 499 -18.09 -6.75 15.21
C ASP A 499 -16.82 -6.59 16.06
N GLY A 500 -15.66 -6.47 15.41
CA GLY A 500 -14.38 -6.25 16.08
C GLY A 500 -13.70 -7.51 16.61
N PHE A 501 -14.16 -8.72 16.25
CA PHE A 501 -13.60 -9.97 16.76
C PHE A 501 -12.11 -10.12 16.41
N THR A 502 -11.30 -10.62 17.34
CA THR A 502 -9.86 -10.82 17.09
C THR A 502 -9.36 -12.18 17.54
N ILE A 503 -8.47 -12.76 16.74
CA ILE A 503 -7.64 -13.91 17.09
C ILE A 503 -6.17 -13.47 17.02
N THR A 504 -5.45 -13.55 18.14
CA THR A 504 -4.11 -12.96 18.29
C THR A 504 -3.13 -13.91 18.97
N GLY A 505 -1.84 -13.61 18.87
CA GLY A 505 -0.78 -14.27 19.63
C GLY A 505 0.02 -15.29 18.82
N LYS A 506 1.14 -15.76 19.38
CA LYS A 506 2.13 -16.59 18.65
C LYS A 506 1.94 -18.10 18.84
N GLY A 507 0.88 -18.51 19.54
CA GLY A 507 0.54 -19.90 19.78
C GLY A 507 -0.15 -20.56 18.59
N THR A 508 -0.75 -21.73 18.83
CA THR A 508 -1.33 -22.57 17.79
C THR A 508 -2.81 -22.86 18.04
N ILE A 509 -3.63 -22.73 17.00
CA ILE A 509 -4.92 -23.42 16.88
C ILE A 509 -4.65 -24.66 16.01
N ASP A 510 -4.75 -25.84 16.61
CA ASP A 510 -4.38 -27.12 16.01
C ASP A 510 -5.64 -27.97 15.83
N GLY A 511 -6.04 -28.24 14.58
CA GLY A 511 -7.26 -28.98 14.28
C GLY A 511 -7.21 -30.46 14.62
N ASN A 512 -6.03 -30.98 14.96
CA ASN A 512 -5.83 -32.40 15.25
C ASN A 512 -6.33 -33.32 14.11
N GLY A 513 -6.18 -32.88 12.85
CA GLY A 513 -6.86 -33.45 11.69
C GLY A 513 -6.46 -34.85 11.25
N HIS A 514 -5.38 -35.41 11.80
CA HIS A 514 -4.81 -36.68 11.31
C HIS A 514 -5.82 -37.81 11.20
N HIS A 515 -6.59 -38.05 12.27
CA HIS A 515 -7.58 -39.10 12.32
C HIS A 515 -8.67 -38.91 11.25
N TYR A 516 -9.17 -37.68 11.10
CA TYR A 516 -10.15 -37.35 10.06
C TYR A 516 -9.62 -37.53 8.64
N TRP A 517 -8.33 -37.31 8.40
CA TRP A 517 -7.73 -37.55 7.09
C TRP A 517 -7.59 -39.04 6.79
N GLU A 518 -7.23 -39.86 7.78
CA GLU A 518 -7.23 -41.32 7.64
C GLU A 518 -8.62 -41.83 7.29
N GLU A 519 -9.64 -41.40 8.04
CA GLU A 519 -11.03 -41.75 7.77
C GLU A 519 -11.46 -41.33 6.36
N PHE A 520 -11.13 -40.10 5.94
CA PHE A 520 -11.43 -39.63 4.58
C PHE A 520 -10.89 -40.56 3.50
N TRP A 521 -9.62 -40.95 3.59
CA TRP A 521 -9.00 -41.79 2.57
C TRP A 521 -9.53 -43.23 2.62
N ILE A 522 -9.87 -43.75 3.81
CA ILE A 522 -10.54 -45.04 3.96
C ILE A 522 -11.91 -45.00 3.28
N ARG A 523 -12.72 -43.97 3.53
CA ARG A 523 -14.05 -43.84 2.94
C ARG A 523 -14.01 -43.61 1.44
N ARG A 524 -13.10 -42.78 0.93
CA ARG A 524 -12.85 -42.64 -0.51
C ARG A 524 -12.47 -43.95 -1.18
N LYS A 525 -11.68 -44.79 -0.50
CA LYS A 525 -11.31 -46.12 -1.00
C LYS A 525 -12.51 -47.07 -1.01
N TRP A 526 -13.37 -47.01 0.01
CA TRP A 526 -14.56 -47.85 0.12
C TRP A 526 -15.69 -47.41 -0.83
N ASN A 527 -15.96 -46.11 -0.91
CA ASN A 527 -16.94 -45.48 -1.79
C ASN A 527 -16.29 -44.32 -2.58
N PRO A 528 -15.79 -44.58 -3.80
CA PRO A 528 -15.20 -43.53 -4.63
C PRO A 528 -16.14 -42.36 -4.98
N GLN A 529 -17.46 -42.58 -4.86
CA GLN A 529 -18.49 -41.57 -5.13
C GLN A 529 -18.82 -40.68 -3.94
N CYS A 530 -18.23 -40.91 -2.75
CA CYS A 530 -18.46 -40.03 -1.61
C CYS A 530 -18.06 -38.58 -1.97
N THR A 531 -18.86 -37.63 -1.52
CA THR A 531 -18.55 -36.20 -1.62
C THR A 531 -17.67 -35.78 -0.44
N ASN A 532 -17.12 -34.58 -0.46
CA ASN A 532 -16.37 -34.09 0.70
C ASN A 532 -17.27 -33.87 1.93
N LYS A 533 -18.58 -33.69 1.74
CA LYS A 533 -19.58 -33.54 2.81
C LYS A 533 -19.91 -34.87 3.50
N ASP A 534 -19.87 -35.98 2.78
CA ASP A 534 -20.22 -37.31 3.34
C ASP A 534 -19.22 -37.78 4.42
N GLU A 535 -18.08 -37.10 4.50
CA GLU A 535 -16.95 -37.43 5.37
C GLU A 535 -17.06 -36.81 6.77
N GLN A 536 -18.00 -35.88 6.97
CA GLN A 536 -18.39 -35.40 8.32
C GLN A 536 -17.20 -34.89 9.14
N ARG A 537 -16.48 -33.89 8.62
CA ARG A 537 -15.26 -33.32 9.24
C ARG A 537 -15.50 -31.88 9.71
N PRO A 538 -14.99 -31.47 10.90
CA PRO A 538 -15.14 -30.10 11.35
C PRO A 538 -14.10 -29.19 10.70
N ARG A 539 -14.42 -27.89 10.64
CA ARG A 539 -13.48 -26.84 10.20
C ARG A 539 -12.64 -26.36 11.38
N LEU A 540 -11.53 -25.68 11.11
CA LEU A 540 -10.74 -25.09 12.20
C LEU A 540 -11.38 -23.78 12.70
N VAL A 541 -11.57 -22.81 11.82
CA VAL A 541 -12.14 -21.49 12.14
C VAL A 541 -13.28 -21.17 11.18
N TYR A 542 -14.43 -20.77 11.73
CA TYR A 542 -15.56 -20.26 10.96
C TYR A 542 -15.94 -18.85 11.47
N ILE A 543 -15.83 -17.87 10.57
CA ILE A 543 -16.18 -16.47 10.79
C ILE A 543 -17.34 -16.17 9.85
N SER A 544 -18.53 -15.88 10.38
CA SER A 544 -19.72 -15.65 9.57
C SER A 544 -20.48 -14.39 9.97
N ASN A 545 -20.98 -13.63 9.00
CA ASN A 545 -21.78 -12.43 9.26
C ASN A 545 -21.05 -11.39 10.12
N CYS A 546 -19.71 -11.36 10.09
CA CYS A 546 -18.87 -10.56 10.97
C CYS A 546 -18.34 -9.30 10.27
N HIS A 547 -18.00 -8.30 11.07
CA HIS A 547 -17.43 -7.03 10.62
C HIS A 547 -16.15 -6.74 11.42
N ASN A 548 -15.16 -6.07 10.81
CA ASN A 548 -13.92 -5.65 11.47
C ASN A 548 -13.13 -6.76 12.18
N VAL A 549 -12.93 -7.90 11.51
CA VAL A 549 -12.23 -9.05 12.11
C VAL A 549 -10.73 -8.98 11.87
N THR A 550 -9.91 -9.25 12.90
CA THR A 550 -8.45 -9.38 12.75
C THR A 550 -7.93 -10.72 13.29
N VAL A 551 -7.32 -11.52 12.42
CA VAL A 551 -6.56 -12.71 12.77
C VAL A 551 -5.08 -12.40 12.56
N GLN A 552 -4.24 -12.52 13.59
CA GLN A 552 -2.83 -12.15 13.48
C GLN A 552 -1.89 -13.06 14.27
N ASP A 553 -0.67 -13.22 13.75
CA ASP A 553 0.49 -13.91 14.37
C ASP A 553 0.32 -15.41 14.68
N VAL A 554 -0.91 -15.91 14.67
CA VAL A 554 -1.25 -17.28 15.08
C VAL A 554 -0.82 -18.32 14.07
N LYS A 555 -0.54 -19.52 14.59
CA LYS A 555 -0.37 -20.74 13.81
C LYS A 555 -1.72 -21.45 13.68
N LEU A 556 -2.18 -21.68 12.46
CA LEU A 556 -3.45 -22.36 12.15
C LEU A 556 -3.10 -23.68 11.46
N HIS A 557 -3.05 -24.77 12.23
CA HIS A 557 -2.42 -26.01 11.81
C HIS A 557 -3.40 -27.18 11.75
N ASN A 558 -3.13 -28.13 10.85
CA ASN A 558 -3.71 -29.46 10.82
C ASN A 558 -5.24 -29.49 10.87
N SER A 559 -5.89 -28.61 10.10
CA SER A 559 -7.35 -28.61 9.98
C SER A 559 -7.88 -29.95 9.43
N PRO A 560 -8.96 -30.52 9.99
CA PRO A 560 -9.60 -31.72 9.43
C PRO A 560 -10.23 -31.49 8.05
N PHE A 561 -10.69 -30.27 7.80
CA PHE A 561 -11.31 -29.78 6.56
C PHE A 561 -10.76 -28.37 6.24
N TRP A 562 -11.59 -27.45 5.74
CA TRP A 562 -11.21 -26.05 5.53
C TRP A 562 -10.69 -25.39 6.80
N THR A 563 -9.59 -24.64 6.67
CA THR A 563 -8.90 -24.06 7.81
C THR A 563 -9.57 -22.78 8.27
N ASN A 564 -9.74 -21.79 7.40
CA ASN A 564 -10.39 -20.54 7.72
C ASN A 564 -11.52 -20.30 6.73
N HIS A 565 -12.76 -20.42 7.19
CA HIS A 565 -13.91 -20.15 6.36
C HIS A 565 -14.56 -18.84 6.79
N ILE A 566 -14.52 -17.86 5.90
CA ILE A 566 -15.09 -16.53 6.10
C ILE A 566 -16.34 -16.45 5.23
N TYR A 567 -17.49 -16.20 5.85
CA TYR A 567 -18.77 -16.14 5.14
C TYR A 567 -19.50 -14.83 5.40
N ASN A 568 -20.01 -14.18 4.35
CA ASN A 568 -20.87 -13.00 4.46
C ASN A 568 -20.33 -11.94 5.43
N SER A 569 -19.02 -11.64 5.33
CA SER A 569 -18.31 -10.79 6.28
C SER A 569 -17.50 -9.73 5.56
N ASP A 570 -17.24 -8.62 6.27
CA ASP A 570 -16.45 -7.52 5.72
C ASP A 570 -15.40 -6.96 6.69
N HIS A 571 -14.42 -6.26 6.11
CA HIS A 571 -13.27 -5.73 6.81
C HIS A 571 -12.55 -6.82 7.63
N VAL A 572 -12.27 -7.96 6.98
CA VAL A 572 -11.59 -9.10 7.59
C VAL A 572 -10.12 -9.10 7.19
N ARG A 573 -9.21 -9.16 8.16
CA ARG A 573 -7.77 -9.23 7.88
C ARG A 573 -7.06 -10.41 8.53
N TYR A 574 -6.12 -10.98 7.78
CA TYR A 574 -5.15 -11.98 8.22
C TYR A 574 -3.75 -11.38 8.13
N LEU A 575 -3.06 -11.23 9.26
CA LEU A 575 -1.75 -10.57 9.36
C LEU A 575 -0.70 -11.52 9.93
N ASP A 576 0.34 -11.82 9.15
CA ASP A 576 1.51 -12.60 9.58
C ASP A 576 1.14 -13.99 10.18
N CYS A 577 0.05 -14.60 9.71
CA CYS A 577 -0.38 -15.92 10.14
C CYS A 577 0.47 -17.04 9.50
N HIS A 578 0.60 -18.16 10.20
CA HIS A 578 1.22 -19.37 9.66
C HIS A 578 0.19 -20.49 9.51
N ILE A 579 -0.22 -20.78 8.29
CA ILE A 579 -1.27 -21.76 7.97
C ILE A 579 -0.64 -23.01 7.36
N PHE A 580 -0.89 -24.17 7.96
CA PHE A 580 -0.19 -25.39 7.56
C PHE A 580 -1.00 -26.67 7.69
N ALA A 581 -0.87 -27.53 6.69
CA ALA A 581 -1.29 -28.93 6.74
C ALA A 581 -0.30 -29.80 5.93
N PRO A 582 -0.10 -31.08 6.29
CA PRO A 582 0.85 -31.93 5.61
C PRO A 582 0.47 -32.19 4.15
N THR A 583 1.44 -32.03 3.25
CA THR A 583 1.32 -32.25 1.80
C THR A 583 1.97 -33.56 1.33
N THR A 584 2.58 -34.29 2.26
CA THR A 584 3.20 -35.61 2.07
C THR A 584 2.75 -36.57 3.17
N GLY A 585 2.91 -37.88 2.95
CA GLY A 585 2.36 -38.89 3.85
C GLY A 585 0.83 -38.98 3.75
N ILE A 586 0.13 -38.99 4.88
CA ILE A 586 -1.33 -38.85 4.91
C ILE A 586 -1.66 -37.40 4.58
N LYS A 587 -2.01 -37.18 3.31
CA LYS A 587 -2.38 -35.89 2.76
C LYS A 587 -3.65 -35.36 3.42
N ALA A 588 -3.65 -34.09 3.82
CA ALA A 588 -4.84 -33.44 4.39
C ALA A 588 -5.86 -33.06 3.27
N PRO A 589 -6.98 -33.78 3.12
CA PRO A 589 -7.91 -33.52 2.03
C PRO A 589 -8.77 -32.28 2.31
N SER A 590 -8.99 -31.43 1.30
CA SER A 590 -9.80 -30.20 1.45
C SER A 590 -9.27 -29.29 2.59
N SER A 591 -7.95 -29.12 2.65
CA SER A 591 -7.25 -28.37 3.70
C SER A 591 -6.99 -26.92 3.31
N ASP A 592 -7.88 -26.34 2.50
CA ASP A 592 -7.81 -24.96 2.02
C ASP A 592 -7.39 -24.01 3.18
N ALA A 593 -6.45 -23.10 2.91
CA ALA A 593 -5.91 -22.25 3.97
C ALA A 593 -6.89 -21.13 4.34
N ILE A 594 -7.42 -20.40 3.36
CA ILE A 594 -8.46 -19.39 3.56
C ILE A 594 -9.51 -19.48 2.44
N ASP A 595 -10.75 -19.71 2.85
CA ASP A 595 -11.94 -19.75 2.01
C ASP A 595 -12.74 -18.46 2.24
N ILE A 596 -12.84 -17.63 1.20
CA ILE A 596 -13.56 -16.36 1.22
C ILE A 596 -14.90 -16.57 0.50
N ASP A 597 -16.01 -16.45 1.21
CA ASP A 597 -17.34 -16.83 0.72
C ASP A 597 -18.36 -15.69 0.91
N VAL A 598 -18.74 -15.00 -0.18
CA VAL A 598 -19.66 -13.84 -0.15
C VAL A 598 -19.12 -12.70 0.73
N CYS A 599 -17.84 -12.33 0.59
CA CYS A 599 -17.22 -11.31 1.44
C CYS A 599 -16.78 -10.08 0.65
N HIS A 600 -16.69 -8.93 1.31
CA HIS A 600 -16.01 -7.77 0.74
C HIS A 600 -15.02 -7.13 1.70
N ASP A 601 -14.03 -6.45 1.16
CA ASP A 601 -12.97 -5.81 1.92
C ASP A 601 -12.17 -6.78 2.79
N VAL A 602 -11.42 -7.67 2.13
CA VAL A 602 -10.59 -8.69 2.78
C VAL A 602 -9.10 -8.44 2.51
N LEU A 603 -8.29 -8.41 3.57
CA LEU A 603 -6.84 -8.23 3.49
C LEU A 603 -6.11 -9.48 4.01
N ILE A 604 -5.25 -10.07 3.20
CA ILE A 604 -4.34 -11.14 3.61
C ILE A 604 -2.92 -10.64 3.40
N ASP A 605 -2.18 -10.36 4.47
CA ASP A 605 -0.85 -9.74 4.40
C ASP A 605 0.18 -10.50 5.25
N GLY A 606 1.36 -10.76 4.67
CA GLY A 606 2.51 -11.31 5.40
C GLY A 606 2.37 -12.78 5.80
N CYS A 607 1.33 -13.47 5.36
CA CYS A 607 1.04 -14.84 5.78
C CYS A 607 1.93 -15.87 5.07
N TYR A 608 2.21 -16.98 5.78
CA TYR A 608 2.77 -18.19 5.18
C TYR A 608 1.68 -19.27 5.06
N MET A 609 1.58 -19.89 3.89
CA MET A 609 0.60 -20.96 3.64
C MET A 609 1.25 -22.15 2.94
N SER A 610 1.05 -23.35 3.49
CA SER A 610 1.42 -24.61 2.84
C SER A 610 0.43 -25.68 3.29
N VAL A 611 -0.48 -26.03 2.40
CA VAL A 611 -1.62 -26.93 2.66
C VAL A 611 -1.80 -27.89 1.48
N ASN A 612 -2.53 -28.98 1.69
CA ASN A 612 -2.74 -29.97 0.63
C ASN A 612 -4.01 -29.67 -0.20
N ASP A 613 -4.42 -28.40 -0.21
CA ASP A 613 -5.40 -27.88 -1.16
C ASP A 613 -5.09 -26.41 -1.53
N ASP A 614 -6.09 -25.60 -1.88
CA ASP A 614 -5.93 -24.21 -2.28
C ASP A 614 -5.43 -23.31 -1.12
N ALA A 615 -4.57 -22.33 -1.40
CA ALA A 615 -4.12 -21.37 -0.39
C ALA A 615 -5.24 -20.36 -0.10
N VAL A 616 -5.63 -19.57 -1.11
CA VAL A 616 -6.79 -18.67 -1.03
C VAL A 616 -7.80 -19.10 -2.08
N ALA A 617 -8.98 -19.50 -1.64
CA ALA A 617 -10.08 -19.93 -2.49
C ALA A 617 -11.26 -18.97 -2.36
N ILE A 618 -11.70 -18.42 -3.49
CA ILE A 618 -12.85 -17.53 -3.58
C ILE A 618 -14.09 -18.36 -3.91
N LYS A 619 -15.14 -18.19 -3.09
CA LYS A 619 -16.41 -18.91 -3.11
C LYS A 619 -17.56 -17.93 -2.95
N GLY A 620 -18.78 -18.32 -3.25
CA GLY A 620 -19.94 -17.44 -3.30
C GLY A 620 -21.23 -18.13 -3.72
N GLY A 621 -21.20 -19.43 -4.00
CA GLY A 621 -22.37 -20.23 -4.34
C GLY A 621 -22.08 -21.29 -5.41
N LYS A 622 -22.83 -22.40 -5.40
CA LYS A 622 -22.75 -23.42 -6.47
C LYS A 622 -24.11 -23.92 -6.93
N GLY A 623 -24.18 -24.31 -8.20
CA GLY A 623 -25.35 -24.94 -8.83
C GLY A 623 -26.13 -24.01 -9.76
N THR A 624 -27.11 -24.60 -10.46
CA THR A 624 -27.80 -23.97 -11.60
C THR A 624 -28.54 -22.68 -11.25
N TRP A 625 -28.96 -22.56 -9.99
CA TRP A 625 -29.70 -21.42 -9.46
C TRP A 625 -28.88 -20.58 -8.46
N ALA A 626 -27.55 -20.74 -8.44
CA ALA A 626 -26.71 -20.14 -7.41
C ALA A 626 -26.80 -18.60 -7.37
N ASP A 627 -26.94 -17.93 -8.51
CA ASP A 627 -27.13 -16.47 -8.64
C ASP A 627 -28.52 -15.98 -8.18
N LYS A 628 -29.46 -16.89 -7.90
CA LYS A 628 -30.81 -16.56 -7.40
C LYS A 628 -30.98 -16.85 -5.92
N ALA A 629 -30.06 -17.58 -5.30
CA ALA A 629 -30.14 -17.93 -3.89
C ALA A 629 -29.69 -16.73 -3.02
N PRO A 630 -30.49 -16.31 -2.02
CA PRO A 630 -30.19 -15.11 -1.22
C PRO A 630 -28.95 -15.25 -0.32
N GLU A 631 -28.54 -16.47 0.02
CA GLU A 631 -27.33 -16.77 0.78
C GLU A 631 -26.04 -16.75 -0.08
N ASN A 632 -26.18 -16.59 -1.40
CA ASN A 632 -25.07 -16.52 -2.33
C ASN A 632 -24.84 -15.08 -2.77
N GLY A 633 -23.65 -14.80 -3.28
CA GLY A 633 -23.33 -13.44 -3.67
C GLY A 633 -21.90 -13.27 -4.14
N ALA A 634 -21.53 -12.00 -4.19
CA ALA A 634 -20.27 -11.55 -4.75
C ALA A 634 -19.14 -11.61 -3.74
N ASN A 635 -17.91 -11.70 -4.25
CA ASN A 635 -16.73 -11.29 -3.52
C ASN A 635 -16.12 -10.06 -4.17
N THR A 636 -15.88 -9.02 -3.38
CA THR A 636 -15.34 -7.75 -3.89
C THR A 636 -14.21 -7.19 -3.03
N ASN A 637 -13.25 -6.53 -3.66
CA ASN A 637 -12.15 -5.83 -2.97
C ASN A 637 -11.34 -6.76 -2.05
N ILE A 638 -10.63 -7.71 -2.66
CA ILE A 638 -9.79 -8.67 -1.95
C ILE A 638 -8.33 -8.39 -2.29
N LEU A 639 -7.53 -8.08 -1.28
CA LEU A 639 -6.10 -7.87 -1.42
C LEU A 639 -5.32 -8.97 -0.69
N ILE A 640 -4.54 -9.74 -1.46
CA ILE A 640 -3.59 -10.71 -0.96
C ILE A 640 -2.19 -10.21 -1.29
N GLN A 641 -1.37 -9.94 -0.28
CA GLN A 641 -0.04 -9.37 -0.51
C GLN A 641 1.05 -9.84 0.45
N ASN A 642 2.30 -9.74 0.00
CA ASN A 642 3.51 -10.01 0.81
C ASN A 642 3.51 -11.42 1.45
N CYS A 643 2.81 -12.39 0.85
CA CYS A 643 2.71 -13.74 1.37
C CYS A 643 3.75 -14.66 0.75
N ARG A 644 4.07 -15.74 1.47
CA ARG A 644 4.92 -16.84 0.96
C ARG A 644 4.12 -18.14 0.92
N TYR A 645 4.16 -18.80 -0.22
CA TYR A 645 3.48 -20.07 -0.42
C TYR A 645 4.46 -21.24 -0.53
N GLY A 646 4.21 -22.28 0.26
CA GLY A 646 4.82 -23.58 0.08
C GLY A 646 4.06 -24.40 -0.96
N VAL A 647 3.94 -25.70 -0.70
CA VAL A 647 3.14 -26.59 -1.55
C VAL A 647 1.65 -26.30 -1.29
N VAL A 648 0.92 -25.96 -2.35
CA VAL A 648 -0.53 -25.68 -2.40
C VAL A 648 -1.10 -26.10 -3.77
N HIS A 649 -2.40 -26.37 -3.88
CA HIS A 649 -3.06 -26.68 -5.15
C HIS A 649 -3.18 -25.47 -6.07
N GLY A 650 -3.53 -24.31 -5.50
CA GLY A 650 -3.61 -23.01 -6.15
C GLY A 650 -3.20 -21.92 -5.16
N CYS A 651 -2.41 -20.95 -5.61
CA CYS A 651 -2.10 -19.76 -4.80
C CYS A 651 -3.35 -18.88 -4.63
N LEU A 652 -4.03 -18.61 -5.75
CA LEU A 652 -5.33 -17.98 -5.80
C LEU A 652 -6.23 -18.81 -6.73
N THR A 653 -7.32 -19.30 -6.17
CA THR A 653 -8.32 -20.07 -6.90
C THR A 653 -9.65 -19.32 -6.86
N LEU A 654 -10.22 -19.01 -8.03
CA LEU A 654 -11.58 -18.50 -8.15
C LEU A 654 -12.51 -19.68 -8.46
N GLY A 655 -13.39 -19.98 -7.51
CA GLY A 655 -14.30 -21.12 -7.54
C GLY A 655 -13.75 -22.39 -6.88
N SER A 656 -14.34 -23.55 -7.13
CA SER A 656 -15.38 -23.77 -8.13
C SER A 656 -16.74 -23.17 -7.74
N GLU A 657 -16.95 -22.97 -6.45
CA GLU A 657 -18.23 -22.55 -5.87
C GLU A 657 -18.34 -21.04 -5.75
N SER A 658 -18.09 -20.27 -6.80
CA SER A 658 -18.31 -18.82 -6.81
C SER A 658 -19.21 -18.38 -7.97
N VAL A 659 -20.05 -17.37 -7.71
CA VAL A 659 -20.99 -16.78 -8.67
C VAL A 659 -20.40 -15.50 -9.27
N TYR A 660 -19.84 -14.61 -8.45
CA TYR A 660 -19.33 -13.33 -8.93
C TYR A 660 -18.11 -12.88 -8.12
N ASP A 661 -16.98 -12.65 -8.79
CA ASP A 661 -15.72 -12.23 -8.17
C ASP A 661 -15.20 -10.98 -8.86
N ARG A 662 -14.92 -9.92 -8.10
CA ARG A 662 -14.49 -8.63 -8.65
C ARG A 662 -13.43 -7.95 -7.80
N ASN A 663 -12.49 -7.24 -8.43
CA ASN A 663 -11.45 -6.45 -7.75
C ASN A 663 -10.61 -7.33 -6.80
N ILE A 664 -9.97 -8.35 -7.35
CA ILE A 664 -9.12 -9.27 -6.60
C ILE A 664 -7.67 -9.07 -7.00
N VAL A 665 -6.80 -8.81 -6.03
CA VAL A 665 -5.37 -8.53 -6.27
C VAL A 665 -4.51 -9.53 -5.49
N LEU A 666 -3.67 -10.27 -6.20
CA LEU A 666 -2.59 -11.08 -5.65
C LEU A 666 -1.26 -10.42 -6.00
N ARG A 667 -0.55 -9.83 -5.02
CA ARG A 667 0.71 -9.11 -5.31
C ARG A 667 1.86 -9.35 -4.35
N ASN A 668 3.09 -9.16 -4.81
CA ASN A 668 4.30 -9.29 -3.98
C ASN A 668 4.40 -10.67 -3.33
N ILE A 669 4.30 -11.73 -4.13
CA ILE A 669 4.21 -13.11 -3.63
C ILE A 669 5.49 -13.90 -3.96
N GLU A 670 5.97 -14.66 -2.98
CA GLU A 670 7.01 -15.68 -3.16
C GLU A 670 6.36 -17.07 -3.22
N VAL A 671 6.60 -17.80 -4.31
CA VAL A 671 6.01 -19.13 -4.55
C VAL A 671 7.07 -20.22 -4.54
N ASN A 672 6.89 -21.21 -3.67
CA ASN A 672 7.79 -22.36 -3.58
C ASN A 672 7.01 -23.68 -3.79
N LYS A 673 7.02 -24.17 -5.03
CA LYS A 673 6.40 -25.44 -5.45
C LYS A 673 4.88 -25.48 -5.30
N ALA A 674 4.19 -24.38 -5.58
CA ALA A 674 2.75 -24.42 -5.77
C ALA A 674 2.40 -25.21 -7.03
N ASN A 675 1.30 -25.98 -7.02
CA ASN A 675 0.83 -26.66 -8.22
C ASN A 675 0.31 -25.66 -9.25
N ARG A 676 -0.40 -24.61 -8.81
CA ARG A 676 -0.95 -23.56 -9.66
C ARG A 676 -0.77 -22.19 -9.02
N VAL A 677 -0.57 -21.14 -9.82
CA VAL A 677 -0.62 -19.76 -9.30
C VAL A 677 -2.05 -19.24 -9.35
N LEU A 678 -2.60 -19.01 -10.54
CA LEU A 678 -3.97 -18.54 -10.73
C LEU A 678 -4.80 -19.66 -11.34
N TRP A 679 -5.86 -20.06 -10.64
CA TRP A 679 -6.76 -21.11 -11.10
C TRP A 679 -8.20 -20.60 -11.19
N LEU A 680 -8.73 -20.49 -12.40
CA LEU A 680 -10.13 -20.16 -12.65
C LEU A 680 -10.90 -21.47 -12.91
N LYS A 681 -11.62 -21.95 -11.90
CA LYS A 681 -12.40 -23.20 -11.99
C LYS A 681 -13.78 -22.90 -12.58
N MET A 682 -13.99 -23.30 -13.84
CA MET A 682 -15.21 -22.98 -14.59
C MET A 682 -16.24 -24.13 -14.52
N ARG A 683 -17.26 -23.98 -13.68
CA ARG A 683 -18.36 -24.93 -13.53
C ARG A 683 -19.43 -24.74 -14.60
N PRO A 684 -19.77 -25.79 -15.37
CA PRO A 684 -20.87 -25.72 -16.34
C PRO A 684 -22.26 -25.58 -15.70
N ASP A 685 -22.42 -25.96 -14.43
CA ASP A 685 -23.69 -25.91 -13.70
C ASP A 685 -23.84 -24.64 -12.86
N THR A 686 -22.86 -23.74 -12.79
CA THR A 686 -22.95 -22.49 -12.01
C THR A 686 -22.79 -21.29 -12.95
N PRO A 687 -23.61 -20.24 -12.83
CA PRO A 687 -23.46 -19.01 -13.61
C PRO A 687 -22.35 -18.12 -13.03
N GLN A 688 -21.11 -18.27 -13.50
CA GLN A 688 -19.94 -17.64 -12.88
C GLN A 688 -19.46 -16.42 -13.66
N HIS A 689 -19.11 -15.34 -12.98
CA HIS A 689 -18.49 -14.18 -13.59
C HIS A 689 -17.31 -13.69 -12.76
N TYR A 690 -16.11 -13.79 -13.32
CA TYR A 690 -14.87 -13.32 -12.68
C TYR A 690 -14.31 -12.14 -13.44
N GLU A 691 -14.12 -11.00 -12.79
CA GLU A 691 -13.58 -9.82 -13.46
C GLU A 691 -12.66 -8.95 -12.61
N TYR A 692 -11.84 -8.13 -13.27
CA TYR A 692 -10.93 -7.20 -12.60
C TYR A 692 -10.03 -7.91 -11.58
N VAL A 693 -9.30 -8.93 -12.05
CA VAL A 693 -8.36 -9.70 -11.24
C VAL A 693 -6.93 -9.37 -11.67
N THR A 694 -6.08 -9.00 -10.72
CA THR A 694 -4.66 -8.70 -10.98
C THR A 694 -3.74 -9.66 -10.21
N VAL A 695 -2.77 -10.25 -10.92
CA VAL A 695 -1.60 -10.92 -10.37
C VAL A 695 -0.36 -10.09 -10.69
N ASP A 696 0.32 -9.54 -9.68
CA ASP A 696 1.41 -8.57 -9.86
C ASP A 696 2.64 -8.91 -9.00
N ASN A 697 3.84 -8.75 -9.55
CA ASN A 697 5.09 -8.90 -8.80
C ASN A 697 5.19 -10.24 -8.04
N ILE A 698 5.08 -11.34 -8.78
CA ILE A 698 5.20 -12.70 -8.23
C ILE A 698 6.45 -13.39 -8.78
N HIS A 699 7.10 -14.17 -7.92
CA HIS A 699 8.26 -14.93 -8.33
C HIS A 699 8.36 -16.30 -7.65
N GLY A 700 9.08 -17.22 -8.29
CA GLY A 700 9.41 -18.52 -7.70
C GLY A 700 9.22 -19.71 -8.64
N THR A 701 8.66 -20.81 -8.11
CA THR A 701 8.49 -22.08 -8.85
C THR A 701 7.06 -22.59 -8.76
N THR A 702 6.50 -23.03 -9.88
CA THR A 702 5.16 -23.60 -9.93
C THR A 702 5.01 -24.73 -10.96
N GLY A 703 4.02 -25.61 -10.75
CA GLY A 703 3.59 -26.57 -11.76
C GLY A 703 2.97 -25.88 -12.96
N SER A 704 1.94 -25.06 -12.73
CA SER A 704 1.26 -24.29 -13.77
C SER A 704 1.02 -22.84 -13.35
N PHE A 705 1.23 -21.86 -14.23
CA PHE A 705 1.01 -20.47 -13.83
C PHE A 705 -0.49 -20.12 -13.90
N LEU A 706 -1.07 -20.04 -15.09
CA LEU A 706 -2.50 -19.83 -15.30
C LEU A 706 -3.19 -21.15 -15.65
N VAL A 707 -4.30 -21.46 -14.98
CA VAL A 707 -5.14 -22.62 -15.30
C VAL A 707 -6.59 -22.19 -15.47
N VAL A 708 -7.19 -22.55 -16.61
CA VAL A 708 -8.63 -22.34 -16.87
C VAL A 708 -9.19 -23.56 -17.59
N ARG A 709 -10.08 -24.30 -16.92
CA ARG A 709 -10.67 -25.55 -17.43
C ARG A 709 -12.10 -25.73 -16.93
N PRO A 710 -12.95 -26.47 -17.67
CA PRO A 710 -14.22 -26.95 -17.12
C PRO A 710 -13.98 -27.76 -15.84
N TRP A 711 -14.80 -27.53 -14.82
CA TRP A 711 -14.77 -28.23 -13.55
C TRP A 711 -16.08 -29.00 -13.34
N THR A 712 -16.02 -30.33 -13.46
CA THR A 712 -17.18 -31.23 -13.42
C THR A 712 -17.24 -32.06 -12.14
N GLN A 713 -16.45 -31.71 -11.12
CA GLN A 713 -16.53 -32.42 -9.84
C GLN A 713 -17.85 -32.06 -9.12
N PHE A 714 -18.64 -33.09 -8.78
CA PHE A 714 -19.93 -32.97 -8.07
C PHE A 714 -20.92 -31.99 -8.72
N PHE A 715 -20.83 -31.79 -10.04
CA PHE A 715 -21.75 -30.92 -10.76
C PHE A 715 -23.10 -31.59 -10.98
N LYS A 716 -24.16 -30.80 -10.91
CA LYS A 716 -25.55 -31.26 -11.06
C LYS A 716 -26.29 -30.27 -11.96
N PRO A 717 -26.26 -30.48 -13.28
CA PRO A 717 -26.95 -29.59 -14.20
C PRO A 717 -28.47 -29.78 -14.05
N GLU A 718 -29.19 -28.68 -13.99
CA GLU A 718 -30.65 -28.62 -14.08
C GLU A 718 -31.06 -27.83 -15.32
N ASP A 719 -32.31 -28.02 -15.78
CA ASP A 719 -32.83 -27.26 -16.91
C ASP A 719 -33.16 -25.84 -16.48
N ARG A 720 -32.36 -24.87 -16.95
CA ARG A 720 -32.58 -23.44 -16.76
C ARG A 720 -32.35 -22.68 -18.07
N ALA A 721 -33.45 -22.21 -18.67
CA ALA A 721 -33.43 -21.57 -19.98
C ALA A 721 -32.70 -20.22 -20.01
N ASP A 722 -32.68 -19.48 -18.89
CA ASP A 722 -32.08 -18.15 -18.76
C ASP A 722 -30.67 -18.18 -18.13
N MET A 723 -30.03 -19.34 -18.02
CA MET A 723 -28.73 -19.46 -17.36
C MET A 723 -27.66 -18.66 -18.13
N PRO A 724 -27.04 -17.63 -17.53
CA PRO A 724 -26.00 -16.89 -18.21
C PRO A 724 -24.76 -17.77 -18.40
N LEU A 725 -24.09 -17.56 -19.53
CA LEU A 725 -22.83 -18.24 -19.80
C LEU A 725 -21.74 -17.72 -18.87
N SER A 726 -21.01 -18.63 -18.22
CA SER A 726 -19.92 -18.23 -17.34
C SER A 726 -18.84 -17.45 -18.09
N GLN A 727 -18.21 -16.46 -17.44
CA GLN A 727 -17.22 -15.62 -18.10
C GLN A 727 -16.10 -15.16 -17.16
N CYS A 728 -14.91 -14.97 -17.73
CA CYS A 728 -13.79 -14.29 -17.09
C CYS A 728 -13.34 -13.12 -17.98
N ASN A 729 -13.27 -11.90 -17.42
CA ASN A 729 -12.81 -10.72 -18.15
C ASN A 729 -11.86 -9.83 -17.35
N ASP A 730 -11.05 -9.03 -18.04
CA ASP A 730 -10.19 -7.99 -17.44
C ASP A 730 -9.23 -8.57 -16.38
N ILE A 731 -8.52 -9.63 -16.78
CA ILE A 731 -7.53 -10.34 -15.95
C ILE A 731 -6.13 -9.87 -16.33
N VAL A 732 -5.38 -9.33 -15.37
CA VAL A 732 -4.03 -8.79 -15.59
C VAL A 732 -3.00 -9.66 -14.88
N MET A 733 -1.96 -10.08 -15.58
CA MET A 733 -0.78 -10.74 -15.04
C MET A 733 0.44 -9.92 -15.43
N ARG A 734 1.15 -9.36 -14.46
CA ARG A 734 2.31 -8.50 -14.75
C ARG A 734 3.45 -8.59 -13.76
N ASN A 735 4.65 -8.22 -14.21
CA ASN A 735 5.88 -8.24 -13.40
C ASN A 735 6.16 -9.63 -12.82
N ILE A 736 6.16 -10.65 -13.68
CA ILE A 736 6.23 -12.06 -13.27
C ILE A 736 7.63 -12.60 -13.54
N THR A 737 8.25 -13.27 -12.56
CA THR A 737 9.50 -14.04 -12.74
C THR A 737 9.33 -15.47 -12.25
N MET A 738 9.04 -16.42 -13.13
CA MET A 738 8.57 -17.74 -12.69
C MET A 738 9.18 -18.92 -13.44
N GLU A 739 9.66 -19.91 -12.70
CA GLU A 739 9.93 -21.24 -13.27
C GLU A 739 8.64 -22.06 -13.28
N CYS A 740 8.12 -22.36 -14.47
CA CYS A 740 6.92 -23.19 -14.64
C CYS A 740 7.23 -24.44 -15.46
N ARG A 741 6.56 -25.55 -15.11
CA ARG A 741 6.41 -26.69 -16.01
C ARG A 741 5.39 -26.38 -17.13
N ASN A 742 4.32 -25.65 -16.82
CA ASN A 742 3.34 -25.19 -17.81
C ASN A 742 2.90 -23.75 -17.52
N PHE A 743 3.38 -22.76 -18.26
CA PHE A 743 2.98 -21.37 -17.98
C PHE A 743 1.47 -21.14 -18.27
N PHE A 744 0.90 -21.85 -19.23
CA PHE A 744 -0.45 -21.55 -19.73
C PHE A 744 -1.27 -22.82 -19.95
N ASP A 745 -2.04 -23.21 -18.93
CA ASP A 745 -2.96 -24.36 -18.97
C ASP A 745 -4.41 -23.88 -19.18
N VAL A 746 -4.65 -23.25 -20.34
CA VAL A 746 -5.96 -22.70 -20.70
C VAL A 746 -6.63 -23.59 -21.75
N GLY A 747 -7.87 -23.99 -21.49
CA GLY A 747 -8.73 -24.67 -22.46
C GLY A 747 -9.83 -23.77 -23.00
N THR A 748 -10.23 -23.98 -24.25
CA THR A 748 -11.47 -23.42 -24.81
C THR A 748 -12.65 -24.34 -24.47
N SER A 749 -13.84 -23.75 -24.32
CA SER A 749 -15.07 -24.49 -24.05
C SER A 749 -16.27 -23.67 -24.48
N GLU A 750 -17.33 -24.32 -24.95
CA GLU A 750 -18.65 -23.69 -25.13
C GLU A 750 -19.35 -23.33 -23.80
N LYS A 751 -18.79 -23.76 -22.66
CA LYS A 751 -19.37 -23.56 -21.32
C LYS A 751 -18.91 -22.27 -20.63
N TYR A 752 -17.94 -21.55 -21.17
CA TYR A 752 -17.53 -20.25 -20.66
C TYR A 752 -16.86 -19.36 -21.72
N LYS A 753 -16.75 -18.06 -21.44
CA LYS A 753 -16.01 -17.08 -22.25
C LYS A 753 -14.83 -16.49 -21.50
N LEU A 754 -13.72 -16.27 -22.20
CA LEU A 754 -12.54 -15.58 -21.67
C LEU A 754 -12.28 -14.33 -22.51
N LYS A 755 -12.12 -13.17 -21.88
CA LYS A 755 -11.92 -11.88 -22.56
C LYS A 755 -10.91 -10.97 -21.87
N ASN A 756 -10.22 -10.11 -22.61
CA ASN A 756 -9.39 -9.01 -22.10
C ASN A 756 -8.33 -9.44 -21.08
N PHE A 757 -7.51 -10.45 -21.41
CA PHE A 757 -6.39 -10.84 -20.57
C PHE A 757 -5.16 -10.01 -20.93
N THR A 758 -4.44 -9.48 -19.94
CA THR A 758 -3.19 -8.74 -20.18
C THR A 758 -2.01 -9.49 -19.57
N PHE A 759 -0.98 -9.72 -20.38
CA PHE A 759 0.31 -10.28 -19.98
C PHE A 759 1.39 -9.22 -20.19
N GLU A 760 2.00 -8.73 -19.10
CA GLU A 760 2.94 -7.61 -19.17
C GLU A 760 4.20 -7.82 -18.33
N ASN A 761 5.40 -7.60 -18.90
CA ASN A 761 6.68 -7.71 -18.17
C ASN A 761 6.84 -9.08 -17.49
N ILE A 762 6.82 -10.15 -18.29
CA ILE A 762 6.88 -11.53 -17.81
C ILE A 762 8.18 -12.17 -18.28
N ASN A 763 8.89 -12.80 -17.36
CA ASN A 763 10.01 -13.69 -17.64
C ASN A 763 9.72 -15.05 -17.00
N ALA A 764 9.38 -16.05 -17.80
CA ALA A 764 9.01 -17.37 -17.28
C ALA A 764 9.63 -18.51 -18.08
N THR A 765 9.68 -19.70 -17.49
CA THR A 765 9.91 -20.95 -18.24
C THR A 765 8.60 -21.65 -18.54
N ASP A 766 8.54 -22.37 -19.67
CA ASP A 766 7.41 -23.23 -20.02
C ASP A 766 7.90 -24.50 -20.72
N GLU A 767 7.96 -25.62 -19.98
CA GLU A 767 8.34 -26.93 -20.55
C GLU A 767 7.29 -27.48 -21.51
N LYS A 768 6.03 -27.06 -21.38
CA LYS A 768 4.93 -27.51 -22.24
C LYS A 768 4.76 -26.68 -23.50
N GLN A 769 5.39 -25.50 -23.57
CA GLN A 769 5.28 -24.56 -24.69
C GLN A 769 3.80 -24.28 -25.05
N ALA A 770 2.96 -24.12 -24.03
CA ALA A 770 1.51 -24.06 -24.18
C ALA A 770 0.97 -22.64 -24.31
N PHE A 771 1.80 -21.60 -24.14
CA PHE A 771 1.35 -20.21 -24.22
C PHE A 771 0.83 -19.84 -25.61
N ASP A 772 -0.49 -19.66 -25.70
CA ASP A 772 -1.18 -19.18 -26.89
C ASP A 772 -2.14 -18.04 -26.51
N PRO A 773 -1.75 -16.77 -26.74
CA PRO A 773 -2.57 -15.62 -26.42
C PRO A 773 -3.84 -15.51 -27.30
N GLN A 774 -3.95 -16.28 -28.38
CA GLN A 774 -5.12 -16.24 -29.27
C GLN A 774 -6.32 -17.01 -28.71
N LEU A 775 -6.13 -17.87 -27.70
CA LEU A 775 -7.22 -18.61 -27.06
C LEU A 775 -8.20 -17.71 -26.27
N ILE A 776 -7.80 -16.46 -26.00
CA ILE A 776 -8.57 -15.51 -25.21
C ILE A 776 -8.79 -14.24 -26.03
N GLU A 777 -10.06 -13.86 -26.21
CA GLU A 777 -10.46 -12.67 -26.97
C GLU A 777 -9.91 -11.40 -26.31
N GLY A 778 -9.38 -10.45 -27.09
CA GLY A 778 -8.89 -9.17 -26.55
C GLY A 778 -7.60 -9.26 -25.74
N THR A 779 -6.81 -10.33 -25.90
CA THR A 779 -5.54 -10.50 -25.17
C THR A 779 -4.51 -9.45 -25.57
N VAL A 780 -3.85 -8.84 -24.58
CA VAL A 780 -2.75 -7.89 -24.74
C VAL A 780 -1.46 -8.51 -24.21
N VAL A 781 -0.39 -8.51 -25.02
CA VAL A 781 0.92 -9.04 -24.64
C VAL A 781 1.98 -7.96 -24.79
N LYS A 782 2.72 -7.65 -23.72
CA LYS A 782 3.76 -6.60 -23.68
C LYS A 782 4.98 -7.10 -22.92
N ASN A 783 6.16 -7.09 -23.55
CA ASN A 783 7.42 -7.48 -22.90
C ASN A 783 7.34 -8.86 -22.19
N VAL A 784 6.88 -9.88 -22.92
CA VAL A 784 6.75 -11.25 -22.40
C VAL A 784 7.82 -12.14 -23.02
N VAL A 785 8.61 -12.77 -22.16
CA VAL A 785 9.63 -13.76 -22.51
C VAL A 785 9.27 -15.06 -21.81
N ILE A 786 8.90 -16.07 -22.60
CA ILE A 786 8.64 -17.43 -22.11
C ILE A 786 9.69 -18.32 -22.74
N ALA A 787 10.71 -18.67 -21.96
CA ALA A 787 11.79 -19.51 -22.40
C ALA A 787 11.39 -20.99 -22.33
N ASN A 788 11.78 -21.76 -23.34
CA ASN A 788 11.77 -23.20 -23.19
C ASN A 788 12.84 -23.58 -22.15
N LYS A 789 12.50 -24.41 -21.17
CA LYS A 789 13.50 -25.05 -20.34
C LYS A 789 14.11 -26.17 -21.19
N ASN A 790 15.08 -25.83 -22.05
CA ASN A 790 15.80 -26.82 -22.87
C ASN A 790 16.43 -27.86 -21.93
N CYS A 791 16.16 -29.14 -22.24
CA CYS A 791 16.67 -30.41 -21.71
C CYS A 791 17.77 -30.38 -20.64
#